data_AF-A0A4U1J085-F1
#
_entry.id   AF-A0A4U1J085-F1
#
_cell.length_a   1.000
_cell.length_b   1.000
_cell.length_c   1.000
_cell.angle_alpha   90.00
_cell.angle_beta   90.00
_cell.angle_gamma   90.00
#
_symmetry.space_group_name_H-M   'P 1'
#
loop_
_entity.id
_entity.type
_entity.pdbx_description
1 polymer ?
#
loop_
_entity_poly.entity_id
_entity_poly.type
_entity_poly.pdbx_seq_one_letter_code
_entity_poly.pdbx_strand_id
1 'polypeptide(L)'
;MDPFTLSALSLGAFGLGAGALAWWEQRGGARASAEDPPLAPAYTRLTTPDPSVRKALHDVSRELGLPADALATVIQSESDWDPTVPHTKSGVPRGGLIQLTQGANFPGFTTADAVWAVRAMPADVQLRQIVLPLYRRYEERSPGWAARIRAADDPALELYKWNFLPDDWKKPLDFKLGERDSTELIHPKSTITRGQVYSANPVFDPTKRGYFTWRDVAAKLRRTETHAIPVRSYFPKARPEDLNKPLWVTLSGRKVLPPVRPAAPVASSASGVVGAAATTTAATSSAKASATAAAVVASGAACSPAQSLLQLRRQVDERWPRRSKASDGLCGDAAHQARESDHNKGLALDLTHDPTHGPPLETLAQALLKDPRVTYVIWNARIASRDRDGGAWRPYPQDPAQRGKVNPHTRHLHLSIRADARDDARSWTLPSGSPGARPADVGSTKSVQRRAWDDPVGAWFDGLIDNIWWVEIPAPGGYLIRVAGDPLSCLGLRLPFTFAEVVSICRGADLLPHTHVTADARWRAASRRLVVPLLGTGAQDYESSLKWNAQIGRLGTPGEIVDGPWKEWILTDDRLKRLPTPDTSINYGGRLSDAENAAVVQTPGMRHNWVHKDYSQLFAPLARKALKNGQPVDLLDELARGCELGGPLPPWLIERLR
;
A
#
# COMPACT_ATOMS: atom_id res chain seq x y z
N MET A 1 21.52 -55.74 46.44
CA MET A 1 20.73 -55.82 47.68
C MET A 1 19.53 -54.91 47.50
N ASP A 2 18.35 -55.49 47.26
CA ASP A 2 17.09 -54.93 47.80
C ASP A 2 17.17 -55.01 49.34
N PRO A 3 16.35 -54.30 50.18
CA PRO A 3 14.86 -54.25 50.08
C PRO A 3 14.12 -53.03 50.74
N PHE A 4 12.77 -53.12 50.75
CA PHE A 4 11.73 -52.42 51.57
C PHE A 4 11.20 -51.07 51.05
N THR A 5 10.02 -50.91 50.41
CA THR A 5 8.63 -51.43 50.49
C THR A 5 7.68 -50.75 51.51
N LEU A 6 6.47 -50.41 51.02
CA LEU A 6 5.16 -50.05 51.65
C LEU A 6 4.85 -48.56 51.85
N SER A 7 3.63 -48.03 51.67
CA SER A 7 2.40 -48.29 50.87
C SER A 7 1.26 -47.49 51.51
N ALA A 8 0.45 -46.77 50.71
CA ALA A 8 -1.01 -46.51 50.84
C ALA A 8 -1.39 -45.41 49.83
N LEU A 9 -2.12 -45.62 48.71
CA LEU A 9 -3.57 -45.91 48.52
C LEU A 9 -4.48 -44.95 49.31
N SER A 10 -5.51 -44.28 48.78
CA SER A 10 -6.30 -44.35 47.53
C SER A 10 -7.17 -43.07 47.43
N LEU A 11 -7.45 -42.47 46.27
CA LEU A 11 -8.68 -42.54 45.42
C LEU A 11 -8.57 -41.29 44.51
N GLY A 12 -8.75 -41.26 43.18
CA GLY A 12 -9.56 -42.06 42.29
C GLY A 12 -10.63 -41.17 41.65
N ALA A 13 -10.29 -40.40 40.60
CA ALA A 13 -11.25 -39.88 39.62
C ALA A 13 -10.56 -39.39 38.32
N PHE A 14 -10.89 -40.08 37.23
CA PHE A 14 -10.73 -39.81 35.79
C PHE A 14 -10.71 -38.31 35.40
N GLY A 15 -10.00 -37.81 34.38
CA GLY A 15 -9.20 -38.39 33.30
C GLY A 15 -8.90 -37.30 32.26
N LEU A 16 -7.98 -37.61 31.33
CA LEU A 16 -7.67 -36.94 30.05
C LEU A 16 -6.69 -35.73 30.09
N GLY A 17 -5.51 -35.94 29.48
CA GLY A 17 -4.99 -34.95 28.52
C GLY A 17 -3.59 -34.35 28.71
N ALA A 18 -2.60 -35.04 29.28
CA ALA A 18 -1.21 -34.56 29.33
C ALA A 18 -0.45 -34.68 27.97
N GLY A 19 -1.06 -34.18 26.89
CA GLY A 19 -0.47 -34.17 25.54
C GLY A 19 -0.38 -32.78 24.89
N ALA A 20 -0.91 -31.74 25.53
CA ALA A 20 -1.06 -30.41 24.92
C ALA A 20 -0.02 -29.37 25.39
N LEU A 21 0.72 -29.62 26.48
CA LEU A 21 1.64 -28.63 27.07
C LEU A 21 3.05 -28.62 26.46
N ALA A 22 3.45 -29.68 25.73
CA ALA A 22 4.73 -29.70 25.01
C ALA A 22 4.62 -29.24 23.54
N TRP A 23 3.40 -28.98 23.05
CA TRP A 23 3.15 -28.61 21.65
C TRP A 23 2.98 -27.09 21.44
N TRP A 24 2.99 -26.30 22.52
CA TRP A 24 2.70 -24.86 22.49
C TRP A 24 3.94 -23.95 22.46
N GLU A 25 5.12 -24.44 22.88
CA GLU A 25 6.35 -23.62 22.87
C GLU A 25 7.02 -23.49 21.49
N GLN A 26 6.59 -24.26 20.47
CA GLN A 26 7.30 -24.27 19.19
C GLN A 26 6.64 -23.52 18.02
N ARG A 27 5.39 -23.03 18.12
CA ARG A 27 4.77 -22.22 17.03
C ARG A 27 3.77 -21.13 17.47
N GLY A 28 3.86 -20.64 18.70
CA GLY A 28 3.00 -19.57 19.23
C GLY A 28 3.76 -18.26 19.47
N GLY A 29 3.62 -17.31 18.55
CA GLY A 29 4.12 -15.94 18.69
C GLY A 29 5.43 -15.74 17.93
N ALA A 30 5.36 -15.03 16.81
CA ALA A 30 6.55 -14.38 16.28
C ALA A 30 7.07 -13.46 17.39
N ARG A 31 8.11 -13.90 18.13
CA ARG A 31 9.06 -12.98 18.74
C ARG A 31 9.39 -11.99 17.64
N ALA A 32 9.18 -10.69 17.91
CA ALA A 32 9.75 -9.64 17.08
C ALA A 32 11.20 -10.06 16.80
N SER A 33 11.53 -10.34 15.54
CA SER A 33 12.89 -10.65 15.16
C SER A 33 13.74 -9.50 15.70
N ALA A 34 14.80 -9.80 16.45
CA ALA A 34 15.66 -8.78 17.07
C ALA A 34 16.21 -7.75 16.06
N GLU A 35 16.10 -8.05 14.76
CA GLU A 35 16.54 -7.24 13.62
C GLU A 35 15.58 -6.11 13.17
N ASP A 36 14.30 -6.08 13.60
CA ASP A 36 13.34 -5.03 13.15
C ASP A 36 12.17 -4.79 14.13
N PRO A 37 12.39 -4.03 15.22
CA PRO A 37 11.38 -3.82 16.27
C PRO A 37 10.22 -2.90 15.84
N PRO A 38 9.06 -2.95 16.54
CA PRO A 38 7.99 -1.97 16.36
C PRO A 38 8.51 -0.54 16.57
N LEU A 39 8.24 0.35 15.62
CA LEU A 39 8.72 1.73 15.63
C LEU A 39 7.66 2.70 16.17
N ALA A 40 6.46 2.69 15.58
CA ALA A 40 5.39 3.63 15.90
C ALA A 40 4.03 3.06 15.49
N PRO A 41 2.89 3.67 15.90
CA PRO A 41 1.58 3.35 15.34
C PRO A 41 1.59 3.47 13.80
N ALA A 42 0.87 2.55 13.14
CA ALA A 42 0.81 2.42 11.70
C ALA A 42 -0.14 3.47 11.09
N TYR A 43 0.26 4.74 11.14
CA TYR A 43 -0.42 5.83 10.44
C TYR A 43 -0.25 5.69 8.93
N THR A 44 -1.28 6.04 8.15
CA THR A 44 -1.33 5.78 6.69
C THR A 44 -0.04 6.22 5.97
N ARG A 45 0.42 7.46 6.20
CA ARG A 45 1.63 8.01 5.57
C ARG A 45 2.94 7.46 6.12
N LEU A 46 2.92 6.77 7.26
CA LEU A 46 4.06 6.01 7.78
C LEU A 46 4.12 4.57 7.24
N THR A 47 3.06 4.08 6.58
CA THR A 47 3.00 2.71 6.05
C THR A 47 3.37 2.56 4.58
N THR A 48 3.80 3.65 3.94
CA THR A 48 4.24 3.68 2.54
C THR A 48 5.41 2.71 2.29
N PRO A 49 5.57 2.16 1.08
CA PRO A 49 6.71 1.28 0.77
C PRO A 49 8.06 1.97 0.97
N ASP A 50 8.14 3.27 0.71
CA ASP A 50 9.35 4.08 0.94
C ASP A 50 9.71 4.14 2.44
N PRO A 51 10.90 3.65 2.85
CA PRO A 51 11.32 3.69 4.24
C PRO A 51 11.89 5.06 4.66
N SER A 52 12.07 6.03 3.76
CA SER A 52 12.74 7.31 4.02
C SER A 52 12.22 8.01 5.28
N VAL A 53 10.91 8.17 5.39
CA VAL A 53 10.25 8.84 6.52
C VAL A 53 10.38 8.02 7.82
N ARG A 54 10.24 6.69 7.76
CA ARG A 54 10.41 5.82 8.94
C ARG A 54 11.85 5.80 9.43
N LYS A 55 12.81 5.81 8.50
CA LYS A 55 14.24 5.88 8.81
C LYS A 55 14.59 7.23 9.43
N ALA A 56 14.11 8.33 8.86
CA ALA A 56 14.28 9.65 9.46
C ALA A 56 13.65 9.74 10.85
N LEU A 57 12.44 9.19 11.05
CA LEU A 57 11.78 9.16 12.36
C LEU A 57 12.62 8.38 13.38
N HIS A 58 13.08 7.19 13.02
CA HIS A 58 13.94 6.35 13.86
C HIS A 58 15.26 7.05 14.22
N ASP A 59 15.96 7.62 13.22
CA ASP A 59 17.23 8.30 13.41
C ASP A 59 17.09 9.50 14.34
N VAL A 60 16.10 10.35 14.09
CA VAL A 60 15.82 11.57 14.88
C VAL A 60 15.38 11.21 16.30
N SER A 61 14.51 10.22 16.46
CA SER A 61 14.09 9.70 17.77
C SER A 61 15.30 9.22 18.59
N ARG A 62 16.19 8.44 17.99
CA ARG A 62 17.40 7.95 18.63
C ARG A 62 18.36 9.08 19.01
N GLU A 63 18.55 10.05 18.13
CA GLU A 63 19.46 11.18 18.33
C GLU A 63 18.94 12.16 19.40
N LEU A 64 17.63 12.32 19.52
CA LEU A 64 16.99 13.09 20.58
C LEU A 64 16.82 12.30 21.88
N GLY A 65 16.92 10.98 21.86
CA GLY A 65 16.59 10.11 22.98
C GLY A 65 15.08 10.08 23.31
N LEU A 66 14.21 10.38 22.34
CA LEU A 66 12.75 10.40 22.51
C LEU A 66 12.13 9.08 22.04
N PRO A 67 10.98 8.64 22.59
CA PRO A 67 10.22 7.52 22.05
C PRO A 67 9.70 7.85 20.63
N ALA A 68 9.95 6.96 19.67
CA ALA A 68 9.56 7.15 18.27
C ALA A 68 8.03 7.16 18.09
N ASP A 69 7.31 6.37 18.88
CA ASP A 69 5.84 6.34 18.91
C ASP A 69 5.26 7.67 19.41
N ALA A 70 5.84 8.25 20.46
CA ALA A 70 5.44 9.55 20.99
C ALA A 70 5.64 10.66 19.94
N LEU A 71 6.82 10.73 19.33
CA LEU A 71 7.11 11.68 18.26
C LEU A 71 6.15 11.50 17.08
N ALA A 72 5.86 10.25 16.69
CA ALA A 72 4.94 9.97 15.61
C ALA A 72 3.50 10.37 15.91
N THR A 73 3.02 10.18 17.14
CA THR A 73 1.68 10.59 17.57
C THR A 73 1.56 12.11 17.61
N VAL A 74 2.59 12.84 18.03
CA VAL A 74 2.62 14.31 17.96
C VAL A 74 2.53 14.79 16.50
N ILE A 75 3.35 14.23 15.60
CA ILE A 75 3.32 14.59 14.17
C ILE A 75 1.97 14.25 13.52
N GLN A 76 1.42 13.07 13.80
CA GLN A 76 0.09 12.69 13.35
C GLN A 76 -0.98 13.69 13.83
N SER A 77 -0.86 14.11 15.09
CA SER A 77 -1.78 15.04 15.75
C SER A 77 -1.73 16.45 15.15
N GLU A 78 -0.56 16.89 14.71
CA GLU A 78 -0.29 18.23 14.18
C GLU A 78 -0.54 18.35 12.67
N SER A 79 -0.19 17.31 11.90
CA SER A 79 -0.18 17.42 10.44
C SER A 79 -0.66 16.19 9.68
N ASP A 80 -1.12 15.11 10.35
CA ASP A 80 -1.43 13.82 9.68
C ASP A 80 -0.25 13.31 8.84
N TRP A 81 0.99 13.60 9.26
CA TRP A 81 2.20 13.31 8.49
C TRP A 81 2.25 13.98 7.10
N ASP A 82 1.39 14.95 6.83
CA ASP A 82 1.42 15.75 5.62
C ASP A 82 2.40 16.93 5.81
N PRO A 83 3.53 16.96 5.06
CA PRO A 83 4.52 18.02 5.20
C PRO A 83 4.01 19.39 4.72
N THR A 84 2.91 19.43 3.98
CA THR A 84 2.39 20.65 3.33
C THR A 84 1.41 21.43 4.19
N VAL A 85 1.05 20.93 5.38
CA VAL A 85 0.10 21.58 6.28
C VAL A 85 0.74 22.79 6.97
N PRO A 86 0.02 23.92 7.12
CA PRO A 86 -1.32 24.18 6.62
C PRO A 86 -1.30 24.52 5.12
N HIS A 87 -2.33 24.09 4.39
CA HIS A 87 -2.38 24.25 2.93
C HIS A 87 -2.60 25.71 2.47
N THR A 88 -3.10 26.59 3.35
CA THR A 88 -3.30 28.01 3.06
C THR A 88 -2.16 28.86 3.63
N LYS A 89 -1.78 29.94 2.94
CA LYS A 89 -0.86 30.96 3.45
C LYS A 89 -1.63 32.11 4.11
N SER A 90 -2.46 31.80 5.10
CA SER A 90 -3.26 32.79 5.83
C SER A 90 -3.13 32.61 7.33
N GLY A 91 -3.27 33.70 8.09
CA GLY A 91 -3.12 33.69 9.55
C GLY A 91 -1.67 33.66 10.02
N VAL A 92 -1.45 33.15 11.23
CA VAL A 92 -0.12 33.08 11.87
C VAL A 92 0.81 32.18 11.05
N PRO A 93 2.00 32.64 10.63
CA PRO A 93 2.95 31.83 9.90
C PRO A 93 3.33 30.57 10.68
N ARG A 94 2.96 29.41 10.11
CA ARG A 94 3.30 28.10 10.65
C ARG A 94 3.41 27.05 9.54
N GLY A 95 4.16 25.98 9.74
CA GLY A 95 4.21 24.93 8.72
C GLY A 95 4.95 23.66 9.11
N GLY A 96 4.64 22.60 8.36
CA GLY A 96 5.33 21.32 8.44
C GLY A 96 4.80 20.37 9.51
N LEU A 97 5.53 19.28 9.71
CA LEU A 97 5.15 18.12 10.52
C LEU A 97 4.75 18.45 11.97
N ILE A 98 5.33 19.52 12.52
CA ILE A 98 5.11 19.95 13.91
C ILE A 98 4.49 21.34 14.01
N GLN A 99 4.02 21.90 12.88
CA GLN A 99 3.46 23.25 12.79
C GLN A 99 4.41 24.32 13.36
N LEU A 100 5.69 24.30 12.96
CA LEU A 100 6.70 25.27 13.38
C LEU A 100 6.18 26.68 13.14
N THR A 101 6.11 27.52 14.19
CA THR A 101 5.66 28.90 14.08
C THR A 101 6.83 29.88 14.05
N GLN A 102 6.61 31.08 13.49
CA GLN A 102 7.59 32.17 13.58
C GLN A 102 7.92 32.53 15.05
N GLY A 103 6.92 32.41 15.94
CA GLY A 103 7.06 32.67 17.37
C GLY A 103 8.01 31.73 18.11
N ALA A 104 8.35 30.57 17.51
CA ALA A 104 9.36 29.66 18.07
C ALA A 104 10.78 30.26 18.08
N ASN A 105 11.00 31.35 17.34
CA ASN A 105 12.29 32.04 17.19
C ASN A 105 13.43 31.04 16.94
N PHE A 106 13.19 30.15 15.97
CA PHE A 106 14.13 29.10 15.57
C PHE A 106 15.10 29.67 14.53
N PRO A 107 16.44 29.52 14.71
CA PRO A 107 17.41 30.07 13.77
C PRO A 107 17.13 29.64 12.33
N GLY A 108 17.13 30.60 11.40
CA GLY A 108 16.77 30.36 10.00
C GLY A 108 15.27 30.42 9.69
N PHE A 109 14.40 30.46 10.71
CA PHE A 109 12.93 30.48 10.56
C PHE A 109 12.28 31.64 11.33
N THR A 110 12.99 32.77 11.42
CA THR A 110 12.54 33.98 12.13
C THR A 110 11.65 34.89 11.28
N THR A 111 11.52 34.60 9.98
CA THR A 111 10.64 35.33 9.05
C THR A 111 9.45 34.47 8.64
N ALA A 112 8.32 35.12 8.31
CA ALA A 112 7.12 34.43 7.82
C ALA A 112 7.40 33.58 6.57
N ASP A 113 8.20 34.10 5.63
CA ASP A 113 8.54 33.39 4.40
C ASP A 113 9.35 32.12 4.65
N ALA A 114 10.34 32.19 5.55
CA ALA A 114 11.14 31.02 5.92
C ALA A 114 10.27 29.92 6.56
N VAL A 115 9.35 30.30 7.45
CA VAL A 115 8.40 29.37 8.06
C VAL A 115 7.47 28.76 7.00
N TRP A 116 6.97 29.59 6.08
CA TRP A 116 6.09 29.12 5.01
C TRP A 116 6.79 28.17 4.03
N ALA A 117 8.09 28.34 3.82
CA ALA A 117 8.91 27.52 2.93
C ALA A 117 9.11 26.09 3.45
N VAL A 118 8.95 25.85 4.76
CA VAL A 118 9.02 24.50 5.35
C VAL A 118 8.09 23.52 4.64
N ARG A 119 6.90 23.97 4.21
CA ARG A 119 5.89 23.13 3.54
C ARG A 119 6.32 22.55 2.20
N ALA A 120 7.35 23.11 1.57
CA ALA A 120 7.91 22.58 0.34
C ALA A 120 8.92 21.45 0.60
N MET A 121 9.36 21.27 1.85
CA MET A 121 10.31 20.21 2.22
C MET A 121 9.57 18.88 2.41
N PRO A 122 10.12 17.75 1.92
CA PRO A 122 9.63 16.41 2.22
C PRO A 122 9.62 16.10 3.73
N ALA A 123 8.77 15.18 4.17
CA ALA A 123 8.60 14.85 5.59
C ALA A 123 9.89 14.35 6.27
N ASP A 124 10.68 13.50 5.60
CA ASP A 124 11.98 13.02 6.07
C ASP A 124 13.01 14.15 6.21
N VAL A 125 12.99 15.12 5.28
CA VAL A 125 13.82 16.33 5.33
C VAL A 125 13.39 17.21 6.50
N GLN A 126 12.09 17.43 6.70
CA GLN A 126 11.59 18.21 7.84
C GLN A 126 11.97 17.56 9.18
N LEU A 127 11.90 16.23 9.30
CA LEU A 127 12.34 15.52 10.49
C LEU A 127 13.80 15.86 10.86
N ARG A 128 14.70 15.80 9.86
CA ARG A 128 16.14 16.00 10.09
C ARG A 128 16.55 17.47 10.21
N GLN A 129 15.99 18.34 9.39
CA GLN A 129 16.42 19.73 9.29
C GLN A 129 15.61 20.69 10.17
N ILE A 130 14.42 20.28 10.64
CA ILE A 130 13.53 21.13 11.44
C ILE A 130 13.29 20.51 12.81
N VAL A 131 12.70 19.31 12.86
CA VAL A 131 12.26 18.68 14.12
C VAL A 131 13.44 18.40 15.04
N LEU A 132 14.47 17.72 14.52
CA LEU A 132 15.68 17.41 15.27
C LEU A 132 16.36 18.65 15.90
N PRO A 133 16.77 19.68 15.13
CA PRO A 133 17.43 20.83 15.71
C PRO A 133 16.51 21.69 16.58
N LEU A 134 15.20 21.76 16.30
CA LEU A 134 14.27 22.45 17.18
C LEU A 134 14.20 21.76 18.56
N TYR A 135 14.02 20.45 18.58
CA TYR A 135 13.84 19.71 19.83
C TYR A 135 15.12 19.61 20.65
N ARG A 136 16.30 19.63 20.01
CA ARG A 136 17.59 19.79 20.71
C ARG A 136 17.66 21.03 21.60
N ARG A 137 17.06 22.14 21.19
CA ARG A 137 17.04 23.38 22.00
C ARG A 137 16.30 23.19 23.32
N TYR A 138 15.35 22.26 23.41
CA TYR A 138 14.67 21.98 24.68
C TYR A 138 15.57 21.26 25.67
N GLU A 139 16.45 20.37 25.20
CA GLU A 139 17.45 19.73 26.04
C GLU A 139 18.47 20.76 26.59
N GLU A 140 18.89 21.72 25.76
CA GLU A 140 19.77 22.83 26.19
C GLU A 140 19.09 23.73 27.24
N ARG A 141 17.82 24.07 27.02
CA ARG A 141 17.04 24.92 27.95
C ARG A 141 16.61 24.19 29.21
N SER A 142 16.52 22.87 29.14
CA SER A 142 15.96 22.03 30.19
C SER A 142 16.68 20.69 30.21
N PRO A 143 17.87 20.61 30.83
CA PRO A 143 18.64 19.36 30.88
C PRO A 143 17.80 18.17 31.38
N GLY A 144 18.04 17.00 30.79
CA GLY A 144 17.27 15.79 31.03
C GLY A 144 15.84 15.83 30.49
N TRP A 145 15.54 16.71 29.53
CA TRP A 145 14.21 16.86 28.93
C TRP A 145 13.75 15.59 28.23
N ALA A 146 14.59 15.03 27.36
CA ALA A 146 14.27 13.80 26.67
C ALA A 146 14.12 12.61 27.65
N ALA A 147 14.95 12.58 28.70
CA ALA A 147 14.85 11.56 29.74
C ALA A 147 13.53 11.62 30.51
N ARG A 148 13.06 12.84 30.83
CA ARG A 148 11.75 13.06 31.48
C ARG A 148 10.59 12.62 30.60
N ILE A 149 10.61 12.96 29.31
CA ILE A 149 9.56 12.53 28.37
C ILE A 149 9.52 11.01 28.28
N ARG A 150 10.68 10.37 28.14
CA ARG A 150 10.78 8.90 28.05
C ARG A 150 10.29 8.19 29.32
N ALA A 151 10.45 8.82 30.48
CA ALA A 151 10.03 8.27 31.78
C ALA A 151 8.57 8.60 32.14
N ALA A 152 7.87 9.41 31.34
CA ALA A 152 6.50 9.82 31.64
C ALA A 152 5.49 8.70 31.40
N ASP A 153 4.38 8.72 32.14
CA ASP A 153 3.26 7.79 31.94
C ASP A 153 2.60 7.95 30.55
N ASP A 154 2.61 9.18 30.02
CA ASP A 154 2.13 9.53 28.68
C ASP A 154 3.20 10.36 27.95
N PRO A 155 4.20 9.70 27.32
CA PRO A 155 5.28 10.40 26.63
C PRO A 155 4.81 11.27 25.46
N ALA A 156 3.71 10.90 24.80
CA ALA A 156 3.13 11.68 23.70
C ALA A 156 2.53 12.99 24.23
N LEU A 157 1.79 12.95 25.35
CA LEU A 157 1.30 14.15 26.02
C LEU A 157 2.44 15.04 26.51
N GLU A 158 3.43 14.47 27.18
CA GLU A 158 4.57 15.25 27.68
C GLU A 158 5.31 15.92 26.52
N LEU A 159 5.59 15.21 25.42
CA LEU A 159 6.18 15.82 24.24
C LEU A 159 5.29 16.92 23.63
N TYR A 160 3.98 16.67 23.53
CA TYR A 160 3.02 17.61 22.97
C TYR A 160 2.94 18.92 23.75
N LYS A 161 3.06 18.88 25.08
CA LYS A 161 3.08 20.09 25.94
C LYS A 161 4.17 21.07 25.52
N TRP A 162 5.36 20.56 25.21
CA TRP A 162 6.48 21.37 24.73
C TRP A 162 6.27 21.93 23.32
N ASN A 163 5.54 21.18 22.48
CA ASN A 163 5.20 21.62 21.13
C ASN A 163 4.09 22.68 21.11
N PHE A 164 3.14 22.59 22.05
CA PHE A 164 1.93 23.40 22.06
C PHE A 164 2.03 24.65 22.95
N LEU A 165 2.28 24.47 24.25
CA LEU A 165 2.37 25.56 25.24
C LEU A 165 3.51 25.25 26.23
N PRO A 166 4.77 25.45 25.83
CA PRO A 166 5.94 25.02 26.58
C PRO A 166 6.11 25.73 27.93
N ASP A 167 5.48 26.87 28.18
CA ASP A 167 5.53 27.55 29.50
C ASP A 167 4.57 26.90 30.51
N ASP A 168 3.51 26.22 30.02
CA ASP A 168 2.48 25.58 30.84
C ASP A 168 2.68 24.08 31.02
N TRP A 169 3.81 23.53 30.57
CA TRP A 169 4.04 22.09 30.56
C TRP A 169 3.95 21.43 31.94
N LYS A 170 4.34 22.15 33.00
CA LYS A 170 4.26 21.68 34.41
C LYS A 170 2.88 21.83 35.03
N LYS A 171 1.95 22.53 34.37
CA LYS A 171 0.62 22.76 34.94
C LYS A 171 -0.13 21.42 35.07
N PRO A 172 -0.98 21.28 36.10
CA PRO A 172 -1.72 20.04 36.34
C PRO A 172 -2.71 19.77 35.20
N LEU A 173 -3.20 18.52 35.10
CA LEU A 173 -4.03 18.07 33.97
C LEU A 173 -5.35 18.85 33.83
N ASP A 174 -5.87 19.40 34.91
CA ASP A 174 -7.10 20.18 35.00
C ASP A 174 -6.91 21.68 34.75
N PHE A 175 -5.67 22.14 34.56
CA PHE A 175 -5.38 23.53 34.25
C PHE A 175 -6.04 23.96 32.94
N LYS A 176 -6.74 25.10 32.95
CA LYS A 176 -7.41 25.67 31.77
C LYS A 176 -6.38 26.31 30.85
N LEU A 177 -6.12 25.69 29.71
CA LEU A 177 -5.13 26.13 28.73
C LEU A 177 -5.66 27.23 27.81
N GLY A 178 -6.94 27.10 27.42
CA GLY A 178 -7.68 28.10 26.68
C GLY A 178 -9.05 28.27 27.31
N GLU A 179 -9.51 29.50 27.42
CA GLU A 179 -10.81 29.89 28.00
C GLU A 179 -11.42 31.00 27.16
N ARG A 180 -12.61 30.76 26.59
CA ARG A 180 -13.21 31.48 25.46
C ARG A 180 -13.12 33.01 25.58
N ASP A 181 -13.43 33.53 26.76
CA ASP A 181 -13.56 34.97 27.00
C ASP A 181 -12.42 35.52 27.87
N SER A 182 -11.35 34.74 28.07
CA SER A 182 -10.23 35.14 28.92
C SER A 182 -9.27 36.09 28.22
N THR A 183 -8.99 37.22 28.88
CA THR A 183 -7.96 38.19 28.51
C THR A 183 -6.60 37.92 29.17
N GLU A 184 -6.50 36.86 29.98
CA GLU A 184 -5.26 36.46 30.64
C GLU A 184 -4.20 36.10 29.59
N LEU A 185 -2.99 36.65 29.73
CA LEU A 185 -1.86 36.31 28.88
C LEU A 185 -1.32 34.92 29.21
N ILE A 186 -0.93 34.15 28.19
CA ILE A 186 -0.35 32.80 28.41
C ILE A 186 1.00 32.84 29.14
N HIS A 187 1.71 33.96 29.06
CA HIS A 187 2.95 34.24 29.76
C HIS A 187 3.06 35.77 29.94
N PRO A 188 3.67 36.31 31.02
CA PRO A 188 3.73 37.76 31.27
C PRO A 188 4.35 38.59 30.14
N LYS A 189 5.19 37.98 29.30
CA LYS A 189 5.82 38.61 28.12
C LYS A 189 5.16 38.26 26.78
N SER A 190 4.07 37.48 26.79
CA SER A 190 3.34 37.09 25.58
C SER A 190 2.35 38.18 25.18
N THR A 191 2.03 38.25 23.89
CA THR A 191 0.92 39.05 23.35
C THR A 191 -0.34 38.21 23.13
N ILE A 192 -0.28 36.91 23.42
CA ILE A 192 -1.36 35.94 23.18
C ILE A 192 -2.14 35.70 24.47
N THR A 193 -3.46 35.82 24.41
CA THR A 193 -4.36 35.51 25.53
C THR A 193 -4.84 34.06 25.54
N ARG A 194 -5.28 33.57 26.70
CA ARG A 194 -5.98 32.29 26.87
C ARG A 194 -7.23 32.19 25.98
N GLY A 195 -7.95 33.30 25.77
CA GLY A 195 -9.09 33.37 24.83
C GLY A 195 -8.70 33.22 23.37
N GLN A 196 -7.56 33.76 22.96
CA GLN A 196 -7.02 33.53 21.61
C GLN A 196 -6.57 32.08 21.42
N VAL A 197 -5.98 31.45 22.44
CA VAL A 197 -5.65 30.02 22.42
C VAL A 197 -6.92 29.17 22.25
N TYR A 198 -7.99 29.50 22.98
CA TYR A 198 -9.29 28.84 22.83
C TYR A 198 -9.83 28.97 21.41
N SER A 199 -9.87 30.20 20.90
CA SER A 199 -10.40 30.52 19.57
C SER A 199 -9.66 29.80 18.45
N ALA A 200 -8.35 29.60 18.60
CA ALA A 200 -7.54 28.87 17.61
C ALA A 200 -7.71 27.35 17.70
N ASN A 201 -8.18 26.80 18.83
CA ASN A 201 -8.22 25.35 19.07
C ASN A 201 -9.54 24.86 19.69
N PRO A 202 -10.71 25.18 19.11
CA PRO A 202 -12.00 24.79 19.66
C PRO A 202 -12.21 23.26 19.72
N VAL A 203 -11.43 22.50 18.95
CA VAL A 203 -11.48 21.03 18.91
C VAL A 203 -11.14 20.36 20.25
N PHE A 204 -10.41 21.04 21.13
CA PHE A 204 -10.11 20.52 22.46
C PHE A 204 -11.28 20.68 23.45
N ASP A 205 -12.33 21.42 23.10
CA ASP A 205 -13.57 21.55 23.88
C ASP A 205 -14.79 21.05 23.08
N PRO A 206 -14.88 19.73 22.82
CA PRO A 206 -15.98 19.16 22.03
C PRO A 206 -17.34 19.36 22.72
N THR A 207 -17.34 19.51 24.04
CA THR A 207 -18.52 19.76 24.88
C THR A 207 -18.95 21.22 24.94
N LYS A 208 -18.19 22.14 24.33
CA LYS A 208 -18.44 23.59 24.33
C LYS A 208 -18.57 24.21 25.73
N ARG A 209 -17.81 23.71 26.72
CA ARG A 209 -17.73 24.25 28.11
C ARG A 209 -17.20 25.67 28.18
N GLY A 210 -16.57 26.17 27.10
CA GLY A 210 -15.92 27.48 27.07
C GLY A 210 -14.47 27.44 27.54
N TYR A 211 -13.91 26.26 27.82
CA TYR A 211 -12.49 26.08 28.09
C TYR A 211 -12.03 24.66 27.75
N PHE A 212 -10.72 24.46 27.61
CA PHE A 212 -10.12 23.12 27.53
C PHE A 212 -8.86 23.02 28.41
N THR A 213 -8.54 21.78 28.80
CA THR A 213 -7.48 21.47 29.76
C THR A 213 -6.43 20.53 29.18
N TRP A 214 -5.31 20.31 29.89
CA TRP A 214 -4.34 19.28 29.51
C TRP A 214 -4.95 17.87 29.44
N ARG A 215 -5.96 17.59 30.27
CA ARG A 215 -6.72 16.32 30.22
C ARG A 215 -7.46 16.15 28.90
N ASP A 216 -8.01 17.23 28.36
CA ASP A 216 -8.70 17.21 27.07
C ASP A 216 -7.72 17.02 25.90
N VAL A 217 -6.54 17.66 25.98
CA VAL A 217 -5.43 17.44 25.04
C VAL A 217 -4.97 15.98 25.09
N ALA A 218 -4.77 15.41 26.27
CA ALA A 218 -4.41 14.00 26.44
C ALA A 218 -5.46 13.05 25.85
N ALA A 219 -6.76 13.35 26.05
CA ALA A 219 -7.84 12.59 25.44
C ALA A 219 -7.83 12.69 23.91
N LYS A 220 -7.48 13.86 23.35
CA LYS A 220 -7.31 14.04 21.89
C LYS A 220 -6.16 13.18 21.36
N LEU A 221 -5.00 13.18 22.02
CA LEU A 221 -3.85 12.38 21.60
C LEU A 221 -4.13 10.87 21.65
N ARG A 222 -4.83 10.40 22.69
CA ARG A 222 -5.29 9.00 22.73
C ARG A 222 -6.25 8.65 21.59
N ARG A 223 -7.16 9.57 21.22
CA ARG A 223 -7.98 9.40 20.01
C ARG A 223 -7.13 9.44 18.74
N THR A 224 -6.08 10.26 18.69
CA THR A 224 -5.18 10.31 17.54
C THR A 224 -4.57 8.94 17.23
N GLU A 225 -4.15 8.19 18.24
CA GLU A 225 -3.63 6.83 18.05
C GLU A 225 -4.67 5.89 17.42
N THR A 226 -5.98 6.12 17.63
CA THR A 226 -7.04 5.31 16.98
C THR A 226 -7.19 5.57 15.48
N HIS A 227 -6.59 6.65 14.94
CA HIS A 227 -6.49 6.85 13.49
C HIS A 227 -5.39 5.99 12.86
N ALA A 228 -4.51 5.38 13.66
CA ALA A 228 -3.64 4.34 13.14
C ALA A 228 -4.49 3.18 12.64
N ILE A 229 -3.98 2.47 11.63
CA ILE A 229 -4.64 1.30 11.08
C ILE A 229 -4.97 0.31 12.22
N PRO A 230 -6.22 -0.15 12.38
CA PRO A 230 -6.56 -1.04 13.48
C PRO A 230 -6.01 -2.46 13.24
N VAL A 231 -5.72 -3.19 14.31
CA VAL A 231 -5.22 -4.57 14.28
C VAL A 231 -6.08 -5.46 13.37
N ARG A 232 -7.41 -5.31 13.40
CA ARG A 232 -8.35 -6.05 12.53
C ARG A 232 -8.06 -5.96 11.04
N SER A 233 -7.41 -4.88 10.58
CA SER A 233 -7.06 -4.68 9.17
C SER A 233 -5.93 -5.62 8.71
N TYR A 234 -5.13 -6.18 9.62
CA TYR A 234 -3.96 -7.00 9.28
C TYR A 234 -3.88 -8.33 10.05
N PHE A 235 -4.42 -8.39 11.27
CA PHE A 235 -4.47 -9.53 12.17
C PHE A 235 -5.93 -9.80 12.60
N PRO A 236 -6.84 -10.15 11.68
CA PRO A 236 -8.27 -10.35 11.99
C PRO A 236 -8.54 -11.54 12.93
N LYS A 237 -7.53 -12.37 13.17
CA LYS A 237 -7.55 -13.49 14.13
C LYS A 237 -6.94 -13.14 15.49
N ALA A 238 -6.54 -11.88 15.72
CA ALA A 238 -6.15 -11.43 17.05
C ALA A 238 -7.35 -11.55 18.01
N ARG A 239 -7.09 -11.56 19.31
CA ARG A 239 -8.15 -11.68 20.31
C ARG A 239 -9.17 -10.52 20.11
N PRO A 240 -10.48 -10.74 20.30
CA PRO A 240 -11.50 -9.72 20.07
C PRO A 240 -11.20 -8.35 20.72
N GLU A 241 -10.64 -8.36 21.93
CA GLU A 241 -10.21 -7.16 22.68
C GLU A 241 -9.04 -6.40 22.05
N ASP A 242 -8.27 -7.05 21.18
CA ASP A 242 -7.11 -6.49 20.48
C ASP A 242 -7.48 -5.92 19.10
N LEU A 243 -8.61 -6.31 18.50
CA LEU A 243 -8.97 -6.00 17.11
C LEU A 243 -9.09 -4.49 16.79
N ASN A 244 -9.53 -3.70 17.77
CA ASN A 244 -9.68 -2.25 17.63
C ASN A 244 -8.46 -1.46 18.12
N LYS A 245 -7.42 -2.15 18.62
CA LYS A 245 -6.18 -1.50 19.04
C LYS A 245 -5.41 -0.99 17.81
N PRO A 246 -4.59 0.06 17.96
CA PRO A 246 -3.75 0.54 16.88
C PRO A 246 -2.69 -0.49 16.53
N LEU A 247 -2.56 -0.77 15.25
CA LEU A 247 -1.46 -1.54 14.71
C LEU A 247 -0.19 -0.70 14.68
N TRP A 248 0.97 -1.34 14.71
CA TRP A 248 2.27 -0.68 14.66
C TRP A 248 2.99 -0.99 13.36
N VAL A 249 3.89 -0.10 12.96
CA VAL A 249 4.79 -0.27 11.81
C VAL A 249 6.22 -0.38 12.31
N THR A 250 7.03 -1.24 11.70
CA THR A 250 8.47 -1.38 11.97
C THR A 250 9.29 -0.49 11.03
N LEU A 251 10.62 -0.42 11.21
CA LEU A 251 11.49 0.35 10.33
C LEU A 251 11.39 -0.14 8.87
N SER A 252 11.36 -1.46 8.66
CA SER A 252 11.20 -2.06 7.32
C SER A 252 9.81 -1.87 6.70
N GLY A 253 8.84 -1.33 7.44
CA GLY A 253 7.46 -1.13 6.96
C GLY A 253 6.53 -2.32 7.19
N ARG A 254 6.99 -3.35 7.92
CA ARG A 254 6.14 -4.45 8.38
C ARG A 254 5.12 -3.92 9.39
N LYS A 255 3.93 -4.49 9.35
CA LYS A 255 2.87 -4.18 10.30
C LYS A 255 2.89 -5.24 11.40
N VAL A 256 2.92 -4.81 12.66
CA VAL A 256 3.10 -5.65 13.84
C VAL A 256 2.12 -5.24 14.93
N LEU A 257 1.82 -6.16 15.84
CA LEU A 257 1.04 -5.82 17.04
C LEU A 257 1.81 -4.79 17.89
N PRO A 258 1.09 -3.95 18.65
CA PRO A 258 1.72 -3.03 19.58
C PRO A 258 2.62 -3.80 20.56
N PRO A 259 3.77 -3.23 20.97
CA PRO A 259 4.57 -3.81 22.03
C PRO A 259 3.72 -3.94 23.30
N VAL A 260 3.88 -5.05 24.02
CA VAL A 260 3.27 -5.22 25.35
C VAL A 260 3.95 -4.20 26.27
N ARG A 261 3.30 -3.06 26.52
CA ARG A 261 3.76 -2.15 27.57
C ARG A 261 3.68 -2.93 28.89
N PRO A 262 4.77 -2.97 29.70
CA PRO A 262 4.64 -3.43 31.07
C PRO A 262 3.51 -2.60 31.70
N ALA A 263 2.59 -3.25 32.40
CA ALA A 263 1.64 -2.50 33.20
C ALA A 263 2.45 -1.55 34.08
N ALA A 264 2.14 -0.24 34.02
CA ALA A 264 2.69 0.69 34.99
C ALA A 264 2.44 0.08 36.36
N PRO A 265 3.45 -0.01 37.25
CA PRO A 265 3.24 -0.55 38.57
C PRO A 265 2.09 0.22 39.19
N VAL A 266 0.97 -0.46 39.39
CA VAL A 266 -0.07 0.03 40.28
C VAL A 266 0.70 0.30 41.57
N ALA A 267 0.64 1.53 42.06
CA ALA A 267 1.24 1.88 43.34
C ALA A 267 0.58 1.01 44.42
N SER A 268 1.09 -0.20 44.62
CA SER A 268 0.83 -1.02 45.78
C SER A 268 1.56 -0.34 46.91
N SER A 269 0.77 0.15 47.86
CA SER A 269 1.22 0.51 49.20
C SER A 269 2.25 -0.51 49.68
N ALA A 270 3.49 -0.05 49.82
CA ALA A 270 4.56 -0.82 50.42
C ALA A 270 4.23 -1.04 51.91
N SER A 271 4.06 -2.29 52.31
CA SER A 271 4.62 -2.77 53.56
C SER A 271 5.64 -3.85 53.20
N GLY A 272 6.86 -3.66 53.68
CA GLY A 272 8.05 -4.36 53.23
C GLY A 272 8.13 -5.83 53.63
N VAL A 273 9.13 -6.51 53.10
CA VAL A 273 10.34 -6.90 53.84
C VAL A 273 11.24 -7.72 52.89
N VAL A 274 12.41 -7.12 52.61
CA VAL A 274 13.78 -7.65 52.48
C VAL A 274 14.04 -9.15 52.22
N GLY A 275 14.99 -9.43 51.31
CA GLY A 275 15.80 -10.66 51.25
C GLY A 275 16.07 -11.14 49.82
N ALA A 276 17.09 -10.64 49.11
CA ALA A 276 18.49 -11.09 49.11
C ALA A 276 18.79 -12.28 48.15
N ALA A 277 19.43 -11.91 47.04
CA ALA A 277 20.69 -12.45 46.48
C ALA A 277 20.80 -13.82 45.78
N ALA A 278 21.63 -13.75 44.73
CA ALA A 278 22.54 -14.74 44.12
C ALA A 278 21.95 -15.76 43.13
N THR A 279 22.15 -15.63 41.81
CA THR A 279 23.37 -15.82 40.96
C THR A 279 23.74 -17.29 40.74
N THR A 280 24.33 -17.55 39.57
CA THR A 280 25.11 -18.74 39.11
C THR A 280 24.31 -19.81 38.34
N THR A 281 24.39 -19.85 37.00
CA THR A 281 25.37 -20.59 36.13
C THR A 281 25.23 -22.10 36.25
N ALA A 282 25.44 -22.94 35.25
CA ALA A 282 25.64 -22.86 33.82
C ALA A 282 25.60 -24.33 33.33
N ALA A 283 25.76 -24.48 32.00
CA ALA A 283 26.65 -25.48 31.42
C ALA A 283 26.08 -26.83 30.92
N THR A 284 26.12 -26.93 29.58
CA THR A 284 26.76 -27.97 28.75
C THR A 284 26.20 -29.39 28.66
N SER A 285 25.98 -29.83 27.42
CA SER A 285 26.79 -30.81 26.64
C SER A 285 25.88 -31.49 25.58
N SER A 286 26.06 -31.28 24.27
CA SER A 286 27.10 -31.75 23.33
C SER A 286 26.97 -33.22 22.88
N ALA A 287 26.75 -33.45 21.57
CA ALA A 287 27.38 -34.46 20.68
C ALA A 287 26.56 -34.55 19.36
N LYS A 288 27.08 -34.10 18.19
CA LYS A 288 27.92 -34.83 17.19
C LYS A 288 27.16 -35.96 16.45
N ALA A 289 27.24 -36.18 15.13
CA ALA A 289 28.06 -35.62 14.05
C ALA A 289 27.58 -36.08 12.65
N SER A 290 28.03 -35.36 11.60
CA SER A 290 28.45 -35.82 10.25
C SER A 290 27.38 -36.27 9.23
N ALA A 291 27.48 -36.08 7.90
CA ALA A 291 28.56 -35.56 7.05
C ALA A 291 28.02 -35.06 5.68
N THR A 292 28.80 -34.15 5.10
CA THR A 292 28.93 -33.58 3.73
C THR A 292 28.43 -34.35 2.49
N ALA A 293 27.91 -33.58 1.50
CA ALA A 293 28.30 -33.68 0.09
C ALA A 293 28.06 -32.34 -0.66
N ALA A 294 29.00 -31.95 -1.51
CA ALA A 294 29.10 -30.65 -2.17
C ALA A 294 28.53 -30.63 -3.60
N ALA A 295 27.99 -29.46 -3.94
CA ALA A 295 27.78 -28.80 -5.24
C ALA A 295 27.93 -29.58 -6.58
N VAL A 296 26.85 -29.53 -7.37
CA VAL A 296 26.89 -29.38 -8.83
C VAL A 296 25.91 -28.26 -9.21
N VAL A 297 26.39 -27.29 -10.00
CA VAL A 297 25.60 -26.22 -10.61
C VAL A 297 24.82 -26.79 -11.79
N ALA A 298 23.49 -26.65 -11.79
CA ALA A 298 22.63 -26.96 -12.94
C ALA A 298 21.59 -25.87 -13.17
N SER A 299 21.46 -25.48 -14.44
CA SER A 299 20.54 -24.50 -15.02
C SER A 299 19.05 -24.82 -14.78
N GLY A 300 18.22 -23.78 -14.81
CA GLY A 300 16.78 -23.83 -14.53
C GLY A 300 15.99 -24.88 -15.33
N ALA A 301 15.15 -25.65 -14.62
CA ALA A 301 14.16 -26.52 -15.24
C ALA A 301 12.89 -25.71 -15.56
N ALA A 302 12.48 -25.72 -16.83
CA ALA A 302 11.19 -25.23 -17.27
C ALA A 302 10.07 -26.17 -16.80
N CYS A 303 8.98 -25.62 -16.29
CA CYS A 303 7.79 -26.39 -15.92
C CYS A 303 7.18 -27.07 -17.17
N SER A 304 6.74 -28.32 -17.02
CA SER A 304 6.00 -29.08 -18.04
C SER A 304 4.52 -29.19 -17.63
N PRO A 305 3.55 -28.72 -18.43
CA PRO A 305 2.12 -28.88 -18.11
C PRO A 305 1.61 -30.33 -18.24
N ALA A 306 0.64 -30.71 -17.41
CA ALA A 306 -0.07 -31.98 -17.51
C ALA A 306 -0.84 -32.13 -18.84
N GLN A 307 -0.79 -33.32 -19.44
CA GLN A 307 -1.54 -33.64 -20.67
C GLN A 307 -3.05 -33.52 -20.48
N SER A 308 -3.56 -33.90 -19.31
CA SER A 308 -4.98 -33.74 -18.96
C SER A 308 -5.43 -32.28 -18.99
N LEU A 309 -4.60 -31.33 -18.52
CA LEU A 309 -4.91 -29.90 -18.56
C LEU A 309 -4.78 -29.30 -19.96
N LEU A 310 -3.82 -29.76 -20.77
CA LEU A 310 -3.71 -29.40 -22.18
C LEU A 310 -4.97 -29.84 -22.96
N GLN A 311 -5.47 -31.04 -22.68
CA GLN A 311 -6.72 -31.55 -23.24
C GLN A 311 -7.92 -30.66 -22.86
N LEU A 312 -8.06 -30.29 -21.58
CA LEU A 312 -9.13 -29.38 -21.13
C LEU A 312 -9.06 -28.03 -21.85
N ARG A 313 -7.88 -27.42 -21.88
CA ARG A 313 -7.68 -26.12 -22.54
C ARG A 313 -8.05 -26.18 -24.01
N ARG A 314 -7.66 -27.25 -24.71
CA ARG A 314 -8.03 -27.47 -26.12
C ARG A 314 -9.54 -27.54 -26.30
N GLN A 315 -10.25 -28.31 -25.48
CA GLN A 315 -11.72 -28.43 -25.57
C GLN A 315 -12.44 -27.11 -25.26
N VAL A 316 -11.93 -26.32 -24.30
CA VAL A 316 -12.47 -24.98 -24.00
C VAL A 316 -12.20 -24.01 -25.15
N ASP A 317 -11.02 -24.05 -25.76
CA ASP A 317 -10.68 -23.22 -26.93
C ASP A 317 -11.49 -23.59 -28.17
N GLU A 318 -11.72 -24.89 -28.43
CA GLU A 318 -12.55 -25.37 -29.54
C GLU A 318 -14.01 -24.92 -29.37
N ARG A 319 -14.53 -24.95 -28.14
CA ARG A 319 -15.93 -24.62 -27.85
C ARG A 319 -16.19 -23.12 -27.72
N TRP A 320 -15.23 -22.35 -27.23
CA TRP A 320 -15.30 -20.89 -27.10
C TRP A 320 -14.09 -20.24 -27.77
N PRO A 321 -13.98 -20.29 -29.12
CA PRO A 321 -12.78 -19.87 -29.85
C PRO A 321 -12.48 -18.38 -29.73
N ARG A 322 -13.48 -17.57 -29.39
CA ARG A 322 -13.34 -16.10 -29.22
C ARG A 322 -13.11 -15.66 -27.78
N ARG A 323 -12.97 -16.59 -26.84
CA ARG A 323 -12.73 -16.24 -25.43
C ARG A 323 -11.40 -15.50 -25.26
N SER A 324 -11.37 -14.59 -24.31
CA SER A 324 -10.12 -14.03 -23.79
C SER A 324 -9.24 -15.12 -23.17
N LYS A 325 -7.93 -14.95 -23.33
CA LYS A 325 -6.87 -15.80 -22.75
C LYS A 325 -5.93 -14.99 -21.84
N ALA A 326 -6.32 -13.76 -21.48
CA ALA A 326 -5.48 -12.77 -20.82
C ALA A 326 -4.93 -13.18 -19.44
N SER A 327 -5.60 -14.10 -18.76
CA SER A 327 -5.18 -14.67 -17.47
C SER A 327 -5.00 -16.18 -17.53
N ASP A 328 -4.86 -16.76 -18.72
CA ASP A 328 -4.61 -18.19 -18.85
C ASP A 328 -3.19 -18.53 -18.37
N GLY A 329 -3.06 -19.62 -17.62
CA GLY A 329 -1.76 -20.10 -17.11
C GLY A 329 -1.76 -21.61 -16.93
N LEU A 330 -0.65 -22.27 -17.28
CA LEU A 330 -0.47 -23.74 -17.16
C LEU A 330 0.77 -24.12 -16.35
N CYS A 331 1.71 -23.18 -16.21
CA CYS A 331 2.99 -23.38 -15.57
C CYS A 331 3.38 -22.13 -14.80
N GLY A 332 4.10 -22.32 -13.69
CA GLY A 332 4.50 -21.25 -12.80
C GLY A 332 5.49 -20.30 -13.47
N ASP A 333 5.13 -19.02 -13.50
CA ASP A 333 6.05 -17.91 -13.79
C ASP A 333 7.00 -17.65 -12.61
N ALA A 334 7.92 -16.69 -12.75
CA ALA A 334 8.88 -16.37 -11.69
C ALA A 334 8.22 -16.01 -10.35
N ALA A 335 7.02 -15.40 -10.37
CA ALA A 335 6.26 -15.07 -9.16
C ALA A 335 5.62 -16.30 -8.50
N HIS A 336 5.21 -17.30 -9.29
CA HIS A 336 4.77 -18.59 -8.78
C HIS A 336 5.94 -19.43 -8.28
N GLN A 337 7.10 -19.38 -8.94
CA GLN A 337 8.31 -20.11 -8.51
C GLN A 337 8.85 -19.65 -7.15
N ALA A 338 8.53 -18.41 -6.74
CA ALA A 338 8.86 -17.88 -5.42
C ALA A 338 7.97 -18.41 -4.27
N ARG A 339 6.96 -19.25 -4.56
CA ARG A 339 6.03 -19.82 -3.58
C ARG A 339 5.69 -21.28 -3.90
N GLU A 340 5.12 -22.01 -2.94
CA GLU A 340 4.58 -23.33 -3.25
C GLU A 340 3.28 -23.19 -4.05
N SER A 341 3.24 -23.72 -5.27
CA SER A 341 2.10 -23.65 -6.18
C SER A 341 2.05 -24.88 -7.09
N ASP A 342 0.85 -25.38 -7.37
CA ASP A 342 0.63 -26.48 -8.32
C ASP A 342 0.97 -26.08 -9.76
N HIS A 343 0.95 -24.78 -10.07
CA HIS A 343 1.50 -24.24 -11.33
C HIS A 343 2.98 -24.56 -11.48
N ASN A 344 3.79 -24.58 -10.41
CA ASN A 344 5.21 -24.93 -10.51
C ASN A 344 5.43 -26.42 -10.84
N LYS A 345 4.44 -27.26 -10.52
CA LYS A 345 4.45 -28.70 -10.79
C LYS A 345 3.81 -29.03 -12.16
N GLY A 346 3.25 -28.03 -12.84
CA GLY A 346 2.46 -28.19 -14.07
C GLY A 346 1.12 -28.91 -13.87
N LEU A 347 0.58 -28.83 -12.65
CA LEU A 347 -0.66 -29.50 -12.23
C LEU A 347 -1.83 -28.52 -12.07
N ALA A 348 -1.70 -27.27 -12.53
CA ALA A 348 -2.76 -26.28 -12.44
C ALA A 348 -3.02 -25.58 -13.78
N LEU A 349 -4.27 -25.13 -13.95
CA LEU A 349 -4.75 -24.36 -15.10
C LEU A 349 -5.55 -23.16 -14.60
N ASP A 350 -5.17 -21.97 -15.04
CA ASP A 350 -6.00 -20.78 -14.93
C ASP A 350 -6.76 -20.58 -16.25
N LEU A 351 -8.08 -20.35 -16.17
CA LEU A 351 -8.96 -20.03 -17.29
C LEU A 351 -9.54 -18.63 -17.10
N THR A 352 -9.24 -17.73 -18.02
CA THR A 352 -9.68 -16.33 -17.99
C THR A 352 -11.21 -16.18 -17.87
N HIS A 353 -11.68 -15.27 -17.02
CA HIS A 353 -13.08 -14.88 -16.99
C HIS A 353 -13.40 -13.93 -18.15
N ASP A 354 -14.13 -14.44 -19.13
CA ASP A 354 -14.69 -13.66 -20.24
C ASP A 354 -16.20 -13.87 -20.28
N PRO A 355 -17.01 -12.94 -19.73
CA PRO A 355 -18.46 -13.08 -19.69
C PRO A 355 -19.13 -12.91 -21.05
N THR A 356 -18.42 -12.39 -22.07
CA THR A 356 -19.00 -12.09 -23.39
C THR A 356 -18.77 -13.21 -24.39
N HIS A 357 -17.57 -13.78 -24.42
CA HIS A 357 -17.18 -14.79 -25.41
C HIS A 357 -16.69 -16.10 -24.79
N GLY A 358 -16.49 -16.13 -23.47
CA GLY A 358 -15.95 -17.28 -22.75
C GLY A 358 -17.01 -18.21 -22.16
N PRO A 359 -16.55 -19.32 -21.56
CA PRO A 359 -17.43 -20.21 -20.83
C PRO A 359 -18.08 -19.52 -19.63
N PRO A 360 -19.33 -19.88 -19.26
CA PRO A 360 -19.90 -19.46 -17.99
C PRO A 360 -19.11 -20.10 -16.83
N LEU A 361 -18.15 -19.36 -16.28
CA LEU A 361 -17.16 -19.92 -15.35
C LEU A 361 -17.78 -20.48 -14.07
N GLU A 362 -18.91 -19.96 -13.60
CA GLU A 362 -19.64 -20.56 -12.47
C GLU A 362 -20.06 -22.01 -12.78
N THR A 363 -20.71 -22.22 -13.92
CA THR A 363 -21.18 -23.53 -14.38
C THR A 363 -20.01 -24.45 -14.70
N LEU A 364 -18.94 -23.90 -15.31
CA LEU A 364 -17.73 -24.65 -15.60
C LEU A 364 -17.03 -25.11 -14.31
N ALA A 365 -16.89 -24.24 -13.30
CA ALA A 365 -16.33 -24.61 -12.00
C ALA A 365 -17.08 -25.78 -11.36
N GLN A 366 -18.42 -25.76 -11.40
CA GLN A 366 -19.24 -26.85 -10.85
C GLN A 366 -19.10 -28.16 -11.64
N ALA A 367 -18.97 -28.09 -12.97
CA ALA A 367 -18.75 -29.28 -13.81
C ALA A 367 -17.36 -29.89 -13.55
N LEU A 368 -16.32 -29.06 -13.53
CA LEU A 368 -14.95 -29.48 -13.28
C LEU A 368 -14.80 -30.11 -11.90
N LEU A 369 -15.41 -29.53 -10.88
CA LEU A 369 -15.35 -30.05 -9.50
C LEU A 369 -15.87 -31.50 -9.38
N LYS A 370 -16.72 -31.97 -10.30
CA LYS A 370 -17.25 -33.35 -10.30
C LYS A 370 -16.27 -34.37 -10.90
N ASP A 371 -15.29 -33.92 -11.67
CA ASP A 371 -14.34 -34.79 -12.35
C ASP A 371 -13.35 -35.42 -11.34
N PRO A 372 -13.09 -36.74 -11.38
CA PRO A 372 -12.20 -37.43 -10.44
C PRO A 372 -10.74 -37.00 -10.54
N ARG A 373 -10.33 -36.35 -11.63
CA ARG A 373 -8.97 -35.83 -11.80
C ARG A 373 -8.69 -34.59 -10.95
N VAL A 374 -9.72 -33.91 -10.45
CA VAL A 374 -9.60 -32.57 -9.82
C VAL A 374 -9.29 -32.68 -8.33
N THR A 375 -8.27 -31.95 -7.89
CA THR A 375 -7.93 -31.78 -6.47
C THR A 375 -8.77 -30.68 -5.84
N TYR A 376 -8.81 -29.50 -6.48
CA TYR A 376 -9.64 -28.38 -6.07
C TYR A 376 -9.90 -27.39 -7.21
N VAL A 377 -10.95 -26.58 -7.06
CA VAL A 377 -11.28 -25.45 -7.93
C VAL A 377 -11.35 -24.17 -7.09
N ILE A 378 -10.76 -23.07 -7.56
CA ILE A 378 -10.93 -21.74 -6.99
C ILE A 378 -11.59 -20.84 -8.03
N TRP A 379 -12.73 -20.25 -7.67
CA TRP A 379 -13.45 -19.34 -8.54
C TRP A 379 -14.25 -18.31 -7.72
N ASN A 380 -14.14 -17.05 -8.10
CA ASN A 380 -14.89 -15.92 -7.54
C ASN A 380 -14.80 -15.89 -6.00
N ALA A 381 -13.57 -15.78 -5.49
CA ALA A 381 -13.24 -15.76 -4.07
C ALA A 381 -13.80 -16.96 -3.27
N ARG A 382 -13.98 -18.11 -3.93
CA ARG A 382 -14.40 -19.36 -3.30
C ARG A 382 -13.52 -20.52 -3.77
N ILE A 383 -13.32 -21.51 -2.91
CA ILE A 383 -12.59 -22.75 -3.19
C ILE A 383 -13.45 -23.95 -2.81
N ALA A 384 -13.41 -24.99 -3.63
CA ALA A 384 -14.05 -26.27 -3.35
C ALA A 384 -13.10 -27.43 -3.68
N SER A 385 -13.17 -28.49 -2.88
CA SER A 385 -12.42 -29.73 -3.08
C SER A 385 -13.31 -30.91 -2.68
N ARG A 386 -13.28 -31.99 -3.46
CA ARG A 386 -14.05 -33.20 -3.16
C ARG A 386 -13.50 -33.93 -1.94
N ASP A 387 -12.19 -34.14 -1.91
CA ASP A 387 -11.52 -34.95 -0.87
C ASP A 387 -11.59 -34.29 0.50
N ARG A 388 -11.58 -32.96 0.55
CA ARG A 388 -11.56 -32.22 1.80
C ARG A 388 -12.96 -31.89 2.33
N ASP A 389 -13.89 -31.55 1.45
CA ASP A 389 -15.16 -30.92 1.85
C ASP A 389 -16.38 -31.47 1.09
N GLY A 390 -16.27 -32.65 0.46
CA GLY A 390 -17.35 -33.27 -0.32
C GLY A 390 -17.78 -32.45 -1.54
N GLY A 391 -16.98 -31.46 -1.96
CA GLY A 391 -17.33 -30.53 -3.04
C GLY A 391 -18.10 -29.28 -2.59
N ALA A 392 -18.24 -29.03 -1.28
CA ALA A 392 -18.86 -27.79 -0.80
C ALA A 392 -17.97 -26.57 -1.09
N TRP A 393 -18.59 -25.47 -1.55
CA TRP A 393 -17.89 -24.20 -1.78
C TRP A 393 -17.63 -23.45 -0.49
N ARG A 394 -16.42 -22.92 -0.38
CA ARG A 394 -15.89 -22.26 0.82
C ARG A 394 -15.31 -20.93 0.42
N PRO A 395 -15.25 -19.94 1.30
CA PRO A 395 -14.52 -18.73 0.99
C PRO A 395 -13.04 -19.01 0.68
N TYR A 396 -12.52 -18.30 -0.33
CA TYR A 396 -11.12 -18.29 -0.73
C TYR A 396 -10.56 -16.85 -0.67
N PRO A 397 -9.35 -16.67 -0.11
CA PRO A 397 -8.62 -17.67 0.64
C PRO A 397 -9.38 -18.09 1.91
N GLN A 398 -9.09 -19.32 2.30
CA GLN A 398 -9.64 -19.95 3.49
C GLN A 398 -9.27 -19.21 4.76
N ASP A 399 -8.06 -18.65 4.78
CA ASP A 399 -7.65 -17.75 5.82
C ASP A 399 -8.24 -16.36 5.55
N PRO A 400 -9.14 -15.84 6.40
CA PRO A 400 -9.65 -14.49 6.26
C PRO A 400 -8.54 -13.43 6.24
N ALA A 401 -7.38 -13.71 6.86
CA ALA A 401 -6.21 -12.82 6.87
C ALA A 401 -5.47 -12.74 5.52
N GLN A 402 -5.76 -13.67 4.60
CA GLN A 402 -5.22 -13.68 3.24
C GLN A 402 -6.18 -13.00 2.25
N ARG A 403 -7.44 -12.70 2.63
CA ARG A 403 -8.41 -12.02 1.75
C ARG A 403 -7.86 -10.63 1.40
N GLY A 404 -7.83 -10.31 0.11
CA GLY A 404 -7.21 -9.09 -0.42
C GLY A 404 -5.67 -9.12 -0.49
N LYS A 405 -5.00 -10.18 -0.03
CA LYS A 405 -3.54 -10.37 -0.11
C LYS A 405 -3.13 -11.48 -1.08
N VAL A 406 -4.02 -12.41 -1.36
CA VAL A 406 -3.88 -13.39 -2.45
C VAL A 406 -4.83 -13.04 -3.57
N ASN A 407 -4.49 -13.46 -4.78
CA ASN A 407 -5.39 -13.31 -5.92
C ASN A 407 -6.76 -13.95 -5.57
N PRO A 408 -7.87 -13.20 -5.57
CA PRO A 408 -9.18 -13.73 -5.20
C PRO A 408 -9.81 -14.60 -6.30
N HIS A 409 -9.13 -14.81 -7.44
CA HIS A 409 -9.62 -15.63 -8.56
C HIS A 409 -11.00 -15.16 -9.07
N THR A 410 -11.20 -13.83 -9.11
CA THR A 410 -12.39 -13.19 -9.67
C THR A 410 -12.24 -12.87 -11.16
N ARG A 411 -11.00 -12.89 -11.66
CA ARG A 411 -10.64 -12.64 -13.08
C ARG A 411 -10.31 -13.90 -13.87
N HIS A 412 -10.15 -15.03 -13.20
CA HIS A 412 -9.98 -16.35 -13.82
C HIS A 412 -10.41 -17.42 -12.83
N LEU A 413 -10.82 -18.57 -13.35
CA LEU A 413 -10.97 -19.80 -12.59
C LEU A 413 -9.62 -20.47 -12.48
N HIS A 414 -9.23 -20.88 -11.29
CA HIS A 414 -8.05 -21.72 -11.07
C HIS A 414 -8.46 -23.14 -10.77
N LEU A 415 -7.87 -24.08 -11.50
CA LEU A 415 -8.09 -25.51 -11.37
C LEU A 415 -6.78 -26.18 -10.99
N SER A 416 -6.80 -27.04 -9.98
CA SER A 416 -5.70 -27.95 -9.67
C SER A 416 -6.15 -29.40 -9.82
N ILE A 417 -5.29 -30.23 -10.40
CA ILE A 417 -5.53 -31.67 -10.60
C ILE A 417 -4.61 -32.52 -9.72
N ARG A 418 -4.96 -33.80 -9.58
CA ARG A 418 -4.16 -34.77 -8.85
C ARG A 418 -2.91 -35.12 -9.64
N ALA A 419 -1.82 -35.41 -8.94
CA ALA A 419 -0.54 -35.74 -9.58
C ALA A 419 -0.61 -37.03 -10.43
N ASP A 420 -1.40 -38.02 -10.01
CA ASP A 420 -1.64 -39.27 -10.74
C ASP A 420 -2.54 -39.10 -11.98
N ALA A 421 -3.23 -37.96 -12.11
CA ALA A 421 -4.06 -37.62 -13.27
C ALA A 421 -3.32 -36.82 -14.35
N ARG A 422 -2.01 -36.63 -14.22
CA ARG A 422 -1.19 -35.81 -15.13
C ARG A 422 -1.32 -36.23 -16.59
N ASP A 423 -1.27 -37.53 -16.85
CA ASP A 423 -1.23 -38.11 -18.20
C ASP A 423 -2.62 -38.60 -18.68
N ASP A 424 -3.67 -38.36 -17.92
CA ASP A 424 -5.04 -38.76 -18.25
C ASP A 424 -5.65 -37.87 -19.35
N ALA A 425 -5.38 -38.23 -20.60
CA ALA A 425 -5.81 -37.51 -21.79
C ALA A 425 -7.29 -37.73 -22.17
N ARG A 426 -8.11 -38.39 -21.33
CA ARG A 426 -9.54 -38.55 -21.60
C ARG A 426 -10.24 -37.19 -21.70
N SER A 427 -11.27 -37.09 -22.54
CA SER A 427 -12.05 -35.86 -22.70
C SER A 427 -12.68 -35.40 -21.38
N TRP A 428 -12.68 -34.08 -21.15
CA TRP A 428 -13.41 -33.45 -20.06
C TRP A 428 -14.88 -33.26 -20.42
N THR A 429 -15.76 -33.43 -19.43
CA THR A 429 -17.19 -33.13 -19.56
C THR A 429 -17.42 -31.64 -19.34
N LEU A 430 -17.69 -30.90 -20.43
CA LEU A 430 -17.96 -29.46 -20.38
C LEU A 430 -19.48 -29.19 -20.30
N PRO A 431 -19.93 -28.22 -19.49
CA PRO A 431 -21.36 -27.94 -19.30
C PRO A 431 -22.03 -27.44 -20.59
N SER A 432 -23.31 -27.74 -20.77
CA SER A 432 -24.15 -27.17 -21.83
C SER A 432 -24.54 -25.73 -21.46
N GLY A 433 -24.03 -24.70 -22.15
CA GLY A 433 -24.48 -23.32 -21.87
C GLY A 433 -23.81 -22.20 -22.67
N SER A 434 -24.57 -21.12 -22.90
CA SER A 434 -24.16 -19.81 -23.43
C SER A 434 -23.43 -18.95 -22.36
N PRO A 435 -22.75 -17.83 -22.73
CA PRO A 435 -21.96 -16.99 -21.80
C PRO A 435 -22.77 -16.44 -20.59
N GLY A 436 -22.12 -16.25 -19.42
CA GLY A 436 -22.78 -16.11 -18.10
C GLY A 436 -22.98 -14.68 -17.54
N ALA A 437 -24.03 -14.49 -16.72
CA ALA A 437 -24.43 -13.24 -16.04
C ALA A 437 -23.83 -13.06 -14.61
N ARG A 438 -23.82 -11.81 -14.09
CA ARG A 438 -23.05 -11.31 -12.91
C ARG A 438 -23.79 -11.44 -11.54
N PRO A 439 -23.08 -11.64 -10.38
CA PRO A 439 -23.69 -11.59 -9.03
C PRO A 439 -23.83 -10.15 -8.45
N ALA A 440 -24.80 -9.95 -7.55
CA ALA A 440 -25.15 -8.68 -6.89
C ALA A 440 -24.44 -8.48 -5.53
N ASP A 441 -24.30 -7.21 -5.12
CA ASP A 441 -23.86 -6.67 -3.81
C ASP A 441 -22.41 -6.15 -3.65
N VAL A 442 -21.99 -5.29 -4.59
CA VAL A 442 -21.03 -4.20 -4.32
C VAL A 442 -21.84 -2.91 -4.55
N GLY A 443 -21.65 -1.86 -3.74
CA GLY A 443 -22.39 -0.59 -3.86
C GLY A 443 -22.55 -0.11 -5.30
N SER A 444 -23.57 0.73 -5.57
CA SER A 444 -23.95 1.12 -6.93
C SER A 444 -22.73 1.48 -7.79
N THR A 445 -22.74 1.15 -9.09
CA THR A 445 -21.62 1.40 -10.02
C THR A 445 -21.03 2.81 -9.86
N LYS A 446 -21.89 3.81 -9.66
CA LYS A 446 -21.49 5.21 -9.43
C LYS A 446 -20.66 5.39 -8.16
N SER A 447 -20.98 4.69 -7.07
CA SER A 447 -20.22 4.76 -5.80
C SER A 447 -18.81 4.16 -5.92
N VAL A 448 -18.67 3.04 -6.63
CA VAL A 448 -17.36 2.39 -6.84
C VAL A 448 -16.49 3.23 -7.77
N GLN A 449 -17.07 3.72 -8.87
CA GLN A 449 -16.40 4.66 -9.78
C GLN A 449 -15.99 5.96 -9.09
N ARG A 450 -16.85 6.51 -8.20
CA ARG A 450 -16.55 7.70 -7.40
C ARG A 450 -15.34 7.49 -6.50
N ARG A 451 -15.32 6.38 -5.74
CA ARG A 451 -14.17 5.99 -4.91
C ARG A 451 -12.91 5.83 -5.75
N ALA A 452 -13.01 5.17 -6.90
CA ALA A 452 -11.86 4.96 -7.78
C ALA A 452 -11.35 6.26 -8.41
N TRP A 453 -12.22 7.25 -8.64
CA TRP A 453 -11.80 8.56 -9.10
C TRP A 453 -11.07 9.35 -8.00
N ASP A 454 -11.57 9.29 -6.76
CA ASP A 454 -10.99 9.98 -5.60
C ASP A 454 -9.62 9.43 -5.22
N ASP A 455 -9.45 8.11 -5.32
CA ASP A 455 -8.20 7.42 -5.05
C ASP A 455 -7.90 6.38 -6.16
N PRO A 456 -7.38 6.83 -7.32
CA PRO A 456 -7.13 5.94 -8.44
C PRO A 456 -5.93 5.01 -8.20
N VAL A 457 -5.01 5.39 -7.30
CA VAL A 457 -3.89 4.54 -6.88
C VAL A 457 -4.38 3.42 -5.97
N GLY A 458 -5.22 3.73 -4.99
CA GLY A 458 -5.89 2.73 -4.17
C GLY A 458 -6.77 1.82 -5.02
N ALA A 459 -7.54 2.35 -5.97
CA ALA A 459 -8.35 1.55 -6.89
C ALA A 459 -7.53 0.60 -7.77
N TRP A 460 -6.33 1.01 -8.18
CA TRP A 460 -5.37 0.13 -8.84
C TRP A 460 -4.98 -1.06 -7.94
N PHE A 461 -4.53 -0.78 -6.72
CA PHE A 461 -4.07 -1.83 -5.80
C PHE A 461 -5.20 -2.68 -5.21
N ASP A 462 -6.42 -2.13 -5.11
CA ASP A 462 -7.65 -2.83 -4.75
C ASP A 462 -8.18 -3.69 -5.92
N GLY A 463 -7.57 -3.57 -7.11
CA GLY A 463 -7.97 -4.31 -8.29
C GLY A 463 -9.34 -3.90 -8.82
N LEU A 464 -9.73 -2.64 -8.68
CA LEU A 464 -10.93 -2.07 -9.29
C LEU A 464 -10.68 -1.68 -10.76
N ILE A 465 -9.42 -1.51 -11.15
CA ILE A 465 -9.00 -1.30 -12.54
C ILE A 465 -8.90 -2.66 -13.24
N ASP A 466 -9.65 -2.87 -14.31
CA ASP A 466 -9.89 -4.21 -14.88
C ASP A 466 -9.68 -4.31 -16.40
N ASN A 467 -9.19 -3.26 -17.05
CA ASN A 467 -9.14 -3.15 -18.50
C ASN A 467 -7.71 -3.10 -19.09
N ILE A 468 -6.74 -3.77 -18.47
CA ILE A 468 -5.38 -3.85 -19.02
C ILE A 468 -5.26 -5.11 -19.85
N TRP A 469 -5.32 -4.94 -21.16
CA TRP A 469 -4.87 -5.92 -22.13
C TRP A 469 -3.68 -5.36 -22.88
N TRP A 470 -2.64 -6.18 -23.00
CA TRP A 470 -1.40 -5.82 -23.66
C TRP A 470 -1.52 -6.02 -25.15
N VAL A 471 -1.12 -5.01 -25.92
CA VAL A 471 -0.94 -5.12 -27.36
C VAL A 471 0.52 -4.83 -27.68
N GLU A 472 1.15 -5.74 -28.43
CA GLU A 472 2.51 -5.57 -28.91
C GLU A 472 2.52 -4.70 -30.16
N ILE A 473 3.35 -3.66 -30.16
CA ILE A 473 3.50 -2.75 -31.28
C ILE A 473 4.98 -2.50 -31.57
N PRO A 474 5.36 -2.36 -32.85
CA PRO A 474 6.71 -1.94 -33.20
C PRO A 474 6.93 -0.48 -32.80
N ALA A 475 8.15 -0.17 -32.39
CA ALA A 475 8.59 1.19 -32.08
C ALA A 475 10.02 1.45 -32.62
N PRO A 476 10.42 2.71 -32.81
CA PRO A 476 11.72 3.07 -33.41
C PRO A 476 12.89 2.43 -32.68
N GLY A 477 13.96 2.08 -33.41
CA GLY A 477 15.17 1.44 -32.84
C GLY A 477 15.10 -0.09 -32.74
N GLY A 478 14.15 -0.71 -33.45
CA GLY A 478 13.98 -2.17 -33.45
C GLY A 478 13.28 -2.71 -32.20
N TYR A 479 12.53 -1.85 -31.50
CA TYR A 479 11.80 -2.26 -30.31
C TYR A 479 10.44 -2.84 -30.65
N LEU A 480 10.06 -3.86 -29.89
CA LEU A 480 8.70 -4.32 -29.77
C LEU A 480 8.24 -4.03 -28.34
N ILE A 481 7.36 -3.04 -28.20
CA ILE A 481 6.85 -2.59 -26.90
C ILE A 481 5.44 -3.12 -26.67
N ARG A 482 5.06 -3.31 -25.41
CA ARG A 482 3.69 -3.67 -25.00
C ARG A 482 3.01 -2.46 -24.42
N VAL A 483 1.85 -2.12 -24.97
CA VAL A 483 1.04 -0.97 -24.54
C VAL A 483 -0.34 -1.44 -24.10
N ALA A 484 -0.94 -0.72 -23.17
CA ALA A 484 -2.33 -0.91 -22.83
C ALA A 484 -3.22 -0.49 -24.01
N GLY A 485 -4.14 -1.38 -24.40
CA GLY A 485 -5.04 -1.10 -25.52
C GLY A 485 -6.05 0.02 -25.27
N ASP A 486 -6.23 0.48 -24.03
CA ASP A 486 -7.13 1.58 -23.67
C ASP A 486 -6.64 2.23 -22.36
N PRO A 487 -6.90 3.52 -22.09
CA PRO A 487 -6.65 4.06 -20.76
C PRO A 487 -7.31 3.29 -19.62
N LEU A 488 -6.63 3.27 -18.48
CA LEU A 488 -7.09 2.60 -17.26
C LEU A 488 -8.49 3.09 -16.86
N SER A 489 -9.36 2.13 -16.55
CA SER A 489 -10.75 2.36 -16.22
C SER A 489 -11.21 1.51 -15.05
N CYS A 490 -12.17 2.03 -14.29
CA CYS A 490 -12.89 1.30 -13.25
C CYS A 490 -14.35 1.17 -13.69
N LEU A 491 -14.82 -0.07 -13.88
CA LEU A 491 -16.21 -0.35 -14.28
C LEU A 491 -16.68 0.51 -15.48
N GLY A 492 -15.85 0.64 -16.51
CA GLY A 492 -16.17 1.41 -17.70
C GLY A 492 -15.88 2.92 -17.65
N LEU A 493 -15.50 3.47 -16.49
CA LEU A 493 -15.08 4.86 -16.36
C LEU A 493 -13.56 4.95 -16.52
N ARG A 494 -13.06 5.48 -17.64
CA ARG A 494 -11.65 5.87 -17.79
C ARG A 494 -11.33 6.96 -16.78
N LEU A 495 -10.34 6.71 -15.94
CA LEU A 495 -10.01 7.58 -14.83
C LEU A 495 -8.96 8.61 -15.25
N PRO A 496 -9.10 9.88 -14.83
CA PRO A 496 -8.01 10.82 -14.90
C PRO A 496 -6.97 10.53 -13.82
N PHE A 497 -5.71 10.81 -14.11
CA PHE A 497 -4.60 10.65 -13.16
C PHE A 497 -3.75 11.92 -13.15
N THR A 498 -3.24 12.29 -11.98
CA THR A 498 -2.08 13.19 -11.85
C THR A 498 -0.82 12.46 -12.28
N PHE A 499 0.23 13.20 -12.64
CA PHE A 499 1.52 12.56 -12.91
C PHE A 499 2.07 11.85 -11.64
N ALA A 500 1.70 12.29 -10.43
CA ALA A 500 2.22 11.72 -9.18
C ALA A 500 1.58 10.37 -8.89
N GLU A 501 0.28 10.24 -9.15
CA GLU A 501 -0.46 8.98 -9.12
C GLU A 501 0.09 8.00 -10.18
N VAL A 502 0.36 8.48 -11.40
CA VAL A 502 0.98 7.68 -12.46
C VAL A 502 2.33 7.12 -12.02
N VAL A 503 3.24 7.96 -11.52
CA VAL A 503 4.55 7.49 -11.03
C VAL A 503 4.42 6.53 -9.85
N SER A 504 3.44 6.75 -8.96
CA SER A 504 3.17 5.84 -7.83
C SER A 504 2.76 4.45 -8.31
N ILE A 505 1.90 4.36 -9.33
CA ILE A 505 1.50 3.09 -9.95
C ILE A 505 2.68 2.44 -10.66
N CYS A 506 3.42 3.19 -11.47
CA CYS A 506 4.59 2.68 -12.21
C CYS A 506 5.75 2.23 -11.31
N ARG A 507 5.89 2.80 -10.11
CA ARG A 507 6.87 2.32 -9.13
C ARG A 507 6.45 0.99 -8.50
N GLY A 508 5.15 0.81 -8.27
CA GLY A 508 4.58 -0.39 -7.65
C GLY A 508 4.21 -1.51 -8.61
N ALA A 509 4.38 -1.31 -9.93
CA ALA A 509 4.02 -2.25 -10.97
C ALA A 509 5.05 -2.22 -12.11
N ASP A 510 5.15 -3.28 -12.92
CA ASP A 510 6.06 -3.34 -14.07
C ASP A 510 5.56 -2.50 -15.26
N LEU A 511 5.33 -1.21 -15.03
CA LEU A 511 4.71 -0.25 -15.94
C LEU A 511 5.56 1.01 -16.07
N LEU A 512 5.41 1.71 -17.19
CA LEU A 512 5.98 3.03 -17.40
C LEU A 512 4.95 3.96 -18.08
N PRO A 513 5.03 5.28 -17.85
CA PRO A 513 4.38 6.28 -18.68
C PRO A 513 5.06 6.38 -20.03
N HIS A 514 4.32 6.81 -21.05
CA HIS A 514 4.85 6.95 -22.40
C HIS A 514 5.95 8.01 -22.50
N THR A 515 6.87 7.86 -23.44
CA THR A 515 7.54 9.02 -24.08
C THR A 515 6.66 9.57 -25.19
N HIS A 516 6.95 10.77 -25.70
CA HIS A 516 6.24 11.26 -26.90
C HIS A 516 6.40 10.29 -28.09
N VAL A 517 7.58 9.67 -28.26
CA VAL A 517 7.83 8.67 -29.32
C VAL A 517 6.93 7.44 -29.18
N THR A 518 6.81 6.89 -27.96
CA THR A 518 5.97 5.71 -27.74
C THR A 518 4.47 6.04 -27.76
N ALA A 519 4.07 7.26 -27.37
CA ALA A 519 2.71 7.75 -27.52
C ALA A 519 2.33 7.92 -29.00
N ASP A 520 3.26 8.40 -29.84
CA ASP A 520 3.07 8.44 -31.30
C ASP A 520 3.01 7.04 -31.91
N ALA A 521 3.87 6.12 -31.48
CA ALA A 521 3.81 4.73 -31.93
C ALA A 521 2.46 4.08 -31.57
N ARG A 522 1.96 4.30 -30.35
CA ARG A 522 0.64 3.85 -29.90
C ARG A 522 -0.48 4.42 -30.77
N TRP A 523 -0.46 5.72 -31.06
CA TRP A 523 -1.44 6.36 -31.92
C TRP A 523 -1.47 5.78 -33.34
N ARG A 524 -0.28 5.58 -33.96
CA ARG A 524 -0.19 4.97 -35.29
C ARG A 524 -0.71 3.55 -35.29
N ALA A 525 -0.42 2.78 -34.25
CA ALA A 525 -0.92 1.42 -34.07
C ALA A 525 -2.41 1.36 -33.64
N ALA A 526 -3.03 2.49 -33.30
CA ALA A 526 -4.42 2.54 -32.83
C ALA A 526 -5.39 2.09 -33.93
N SER A 527 -6.06 0.96 -33.71
CA SER A 527 -7.11 0.43 -34.58
C SER A 527 -8.39 1.25 -34.47
N ARG A 528 -8.59 1.98 -33.36
CA ARG A 528 -9.69 2.94 -33.20
C ARG A 528 -9.15 4.26 -32.67
N ARG A 529 -9.23 5.28 -33.52
CA ARG A 529 -8.85 6.66 -33.20
C ARG A 529 -10.10 7.48 -32.97
N LEU A 530 -10.26 7.99 -31.75
CA LEU A 530 -11.40 8.79 -31.37
C LEU A 530 -11.13 10.26 -31.67
N VAL A 531 -12.10 10.92 -32.29
CA VAL A 531 -12.05 12.34 -32.59
C VAL A 531 -13.34 12.97 -32.11
N VAL A 532 -13.29 13.53 -30.90
CA VAL A 532 -14.42 14.22 -30.30
C VAL A 532 -14.00 15.59 -29.77
N PRO A 533 -14.88 16.61 -29.78
CA PRO A 533 -14.56 17.92 -29.22
C PRO A 533 -14.16 17.85 -27.75
N LEU A 534 -13.24 18.70 -27.29
CA LEU A 534 -12.95 18.84 -25.86
C LEU A 534 -14.10 19.56 -25.14
N LEU A 535 -14.38 19.19 -23.88
CA LEU A 535 -15.42 19.83 -23.04
C LEU A 535 -15.10 21.28 -22.63
N GLY A 536 -13.89 21.80 -22.91
CA GLY A 536 -13.40 23.10 -22.46
C GLY A 536 -12.27 23.00 -21.44
N THR A 537 -11.75 24.12 -20.92
CA THR A 537 -10.59 24.10 -20.02
C THR A 537 -10.96 23.75 -18.57
N GLY A 538 -10.16 22.87 -17.94
CA GLY A 538 -9.87 22.93 -16.50
C GLY A 538 -10.84 22.30 -15.50
N ALA A 539 -11.85 21.54 -15.91
CA ALA A 539 -12.72 20.88 -14.95
C ALA A 539 -12.03 19.67 -14.28
N GLN A 540 -11.79 19.78 -12.97
CA GLN A 540 -11.10 18.78 -12.14
C GLN A 540 -12.08 18.03 -11.24
N ASP A 541 -13.27 17.71 -11.76
CA ASP A 541 -14.35 17.09 -10.99
C ASP A 541 -14.86 15.79 -11.65
N TYR A 542 -15.52 15.00 -10.82
CA TYR A 542 -16.04 13.69 -11.19
C TYR A 542 -17.11 13.74 -12.28
N GLU A 543 -17.99 14.73 -12.23
CA GLU A 543 -19.12 14.86 -13.16
C GLU A 543 -18.62 15.24 -14.56
N SER A 544 -17.57 16.06 -14.64
CA SER A 544 -16.86 16.34 -15.89
C SER A 544 -16.19 15.09 -16.47
N SER A 545 -15.66 14.20 -15.61
CA SER A 545 -15.10 12.92 -16.05
C SER A 545 -16.17 11.95 -16.57
N LEU A 546 -17.38 11.97 -15.98
CA LEU A 546 -18.53 11.22 -16.50
C LEU A 546 -18.99 11.74 -17.86
N LYS A 547 -19.13 13.06 -18.01
CA LYS A 547 -19.47 13.69 -19.30
C LYS A 547 -18.43 13.36 -20.37
N TRP A 548 -17.15 13.43 -20.00
CA TRP A 548 -16.05 13.09 -20.91
C TRP A 548 -16.12 11.64 -21.37
N ASN A 549 -16.29 10.71 -20.43
CA ASN A 549 -16.41 9.28 -20.74
C ASN A 549 -17.62 8.96 -21.63
N ALA A 550 -18.75 9.64 -21.41
CA ALA A 550 -19.91 9.50 -22.27
C ALA A 550 -19.61 9.93 -23.72
N GLN A 551 -18.79 10.96 -23.89
CA GLN A 551 -18.43 11.50 -25.21
C GLN A 551 -17.42 10.62 -25.98
N ILE A 552 -16.38 10.12 -25.30
CA ILE A 552 -15.39 9.20 -25.90
C ILE A 552 -15.93 7.77 -26.06
N GLY A 553 -17.07 7.47 -25.44
CA GLY A 553 -17.84 6.25 -25.66
C GLY A 553 -17.15 4.99 -25.14
N ARG A 554 -17.53 3.84 -25.71
CA ARG A 554 -17.20 2.51 -25.18
C ARG A 554 -15.70 2.25 -25.06
N LEU A 555 -15.35 1.42 -24.08
CA LEU A 555 -14.03 0.81 -23.97
C LEU A 555 -13.68 -0.01 -25.22
N GLY A 556 -12.39 -0.14 -25.46
CA GLY A 556 -11.80 -1.08 -26.39
C GLY A 556 -12.05 -2.52 -25.97
N THR A 557 -11.75 -3.41 -26.89
CA THR A 557 -11.76 -4.85 -26.66
C THR A 557 -10.32 -5.40 -26.68
N PRO A 558 -10.04 -6.56 -26.08
CA PRO A 558 -8.71 -7.15 -26.14
C PRO A 558 -8.17 -7.27 -27.57
N GLY A 559 -6.94 -6.79 -27.78
CA GLY A 559 -6.31 -6.70 -29.11
C GLY A 559 -6.59 -5.40 -29.87
N GLU A 560 -7.60 -4.63 -29.46
CA GLU A 560 -7.87 -3.28 -29.96
C GLU A 560 -6.99 -2.27 -29.22
N ILE A 561 -6.39 -1.34 -29.97
CA ILE A 561 -5.80 -0.13 -29.40
C ILE A 561 -6.76 1.03 -29.70
N VAL A 562 -7.28 1.61 -28.63
CA VAL A 562 -8.11 2.82 -28.63
C VAL A 562 -7.24 3.98 -28.18
N ASP A 563 -7.13 4.98 -29.04
CA ASP A 563 -6.42 6.23 -28.76
C ASP A 563 -7.30 7.41 -29.17
N GLY A 564 -7.05 8.61 -28.66
CA GLY A 564 -8.02 9.68 -28.82
C GLY A 564 -7.61 11.08 -28.36
N PRO A 565 -8.60 11.93 -28.07
CA PRO A 565 -8.39 13.35 -27.79
C PRO A 565 -8.00 13.61 -26.33
N TRP A 566 -7.55 12.60 -25.58
CA TRP A 566 -6.99 12.76 -24.25
C TRP A 566 -5.49 13.03 -24.27
N LYS A 567 -4.98 13.44 -23.13
CA LYS A 567 -3.57 13.76 -22.90
C LYS A 567 -2.97 12.72 -21.98
N GLU A 568 -1.73 12.34 -22.25
CA GLU A 568 -0.97 11.42 -21.42
C GLU A 568 0.20 12.13 -20.77
N TRP A 569 0.57 11.71 -19.57
CA TRP A 569 1.79 12.16 -18.92
C TRP A 569 3.00 11.48 -19.55
N ILE A 570 4.00 12.26 -19.96
CA ILE A 570 5.17 11.72 -20.65
C ILE A 570 6.48 11.82 -19.87
N LEU A 571 7.35 10.84 -20.08
CA LEU A 571 8.65 10.71 -19.41
C LEU A 571 9.76 11.59 -20.00
N THR A 572 9.68 11.94 -21.29
CA THR A 572 10.79 12.59 -22.01
C THR A 572 10.34 13.81 -22.79
N ASP A 573 10.91 14.94 -22.45
CA ASP A 573 10.86 16.19 -23.20
C ASP A 573 12.12 17.01 -22.91
N ASP A 574 12.58 17.83 -23.86
CA ASP A 574 13.78 18.66 -23.68
C ASP A 574 13.65 19.64 -22.51
N ARG A 575 12.44 20.04 -22.14
CA ARG A 575 12.19 20.90 -20.98
C ARG A 575 12.33 20.13 -19.68
N LEU A 576 11.89 18.87 -19.61
CA LEU A 576 12.10 18.01 -18.43
C LEU A 576 13.59 17.77 -18.17
N LYS A 577 14.39 17.62 -19.24
CA LYS A 577 15.85 17.44 -19.15
C LYS A 577 16.60 18.66 -18.61
N ARG A 578 16.08 19.88 -18.85
CA ARG A 578 16.71 21.15 -18.48
C ARG A 578 16.29 21.67 -17.11
N LEU A 579 15.44 20.93 -16.37
CA LEU A 579 14.88 21.41 -15.11
C LEU A 579 15.57 20.80 -13.88
N PRO A 580 15.98 21.64 -12.91
CA PRO A 580 16.68 21.20 -11.70
C PRO A 580 15.75 20.73 -10.58
N THR A 581 14.41 20.71 -10.75
CA THR A 581 13.44 20.48 -9.67
C THR A 581 12.43 19.37 -9.97
N PRO A 582 11.98 18.61 -8.94
CA PRO A 582 11.15 17.42 -9.12
C PRO A 582 9.67 17.68 -9.44
N ASP A 583 9.13 18.90 -9.32
CA ASP A 583 7.67 19.10 -9.33
C ASP A 583 7.03 19.41 -10.70
N THR A 584 7.79 19.27 -11.79
CA THR A 584 7.31 19.59 -13.15
C THR A 584 6.83 18.34 -13.88
N SER A 585 5.61 18.40 -14.40
CA SER A 585 5.05 17.39 -15.29
C SER A 585 4.75 18.00 -16.67
N ILE A 586 4.86 17.17 -17.71
CA ILE A 586 4.49 17.54 -19.08
C ILE A 586 3.56 16.46 -19.61
N ASN A 587 2.49 16.91 -20.24
CA ASN A 587 1.55 16.07 -20.96
C ASN A 587 1.75 16.20 -22.46
N TYR A 588 1.31 15.19 -23.19
CA TYR A 588 1.39 15.10 -24.63
C TYR A 588 0.17 14.36 -25.18
N GLY A 589 -0.23 14.66 -26.41
CA GLY A 589 -1.37 14.02 -27.07
C GLY A 589 -2.50 15.01 -27.36
N GLY A 590 -3.74 14.53 -27.31
CA GLY A 590 -4.91 15.28 -27.71
C GLY A 590 -4.95 15.48 -29.22
N ARG A 591 -5.27 14.44 -29.98
CA ARG A 591 -5.39 14.52 -31.45
C ARG A 591 -6.85 14.72 -31.84
N LEU A 592 -7.10 15.72 -32.69
CA LEU A 592 -8.45 16.11 -33.16
C LEU A 592 -8.70 15.69 -34.62
N SER A 593 -7.89 14.77 -35.13
CA SER A 593 -8.08 14.09 -36.41
C SER A 593 -7.71 12.62 -36.21
N ASP A 594 -8.33 11.71 -36.94
CA ASP A 594 -8.10 10.27 -36.94
C ASP A 594 -7.00 9.85 -37.93
N ALA A 595 -6.42 10.82 -38.63
CA ALA A 595 -5.28 10.60 -39.50
C ALA A 595 -4.11 9.98 -38.72
N GLU A 596 -3.41 9.04 -39.35
CA GLU A 596 -2.25 8.38 -38.73
C GLU A 596 -1.16 9.38 -38.31
N ASN A 597 -0.99 10.45 -39.09
CA ASN A 597 -0.04 11.53 -38.81
C ASN A 597 -0.74 12.80 -38.29
N ALA A 598 -1.88 12.66 -37.61
CA ALA A 598 -2.62 13.78 -37.04
C ALA A 598 -1.72 14.63 -36.12
N ALA A 599 -1.79 15.96 -36.31
CA ALA A 599 -1.11 16.90 -35.46
C ALA A 599 -1.64 16.80 -34.01
N VAL A 600 -0.73 16.86 -33.04
CA VAL A 600 -1.09 16.96 -31.63
C VAL A 600 -1.55 18.37 -31.31
N VAL A 601 -2.72 18.49 -30.69
CA VAL A 601 -3.28 19.80 -30.30
C VAL A 601 -2.59 20.34 -29.06
N GLN A 602 -2.04 19.45 -28.24
CA GLN A 602 -1.16 19.82 -27.14
C GLN A 602 0.29 19.46 -27.49
N THR A 603 1.08 20.48 -27.80
CA THR A 603 2.54 20.33 -27.94
C THR A 603 3.17 20.18 -26.55
N PRO A 604 4.35 19.52 -26.43
CA PRO A 604 5.14 19.54 -25.21
C PRO A 604 5.45 21.00 -24.84
N GLY A 605 4.69 21.56 -23.88
CA GLY A 605 4.26 22.95 -24.01
C GLY A 605 3.91 23.61 -22.68
N MET A 606 2.77 23.19 -22.14
CA MET A 606 2.26 23.73 -20.88
C MET A 606 2.82 22.91 -19.72
N ARG A 607 3.70 23.53 -18.94
CA ARG A 607 4.21 22.94 -17.70
C ARG A 607 3.05 22.88 -16.71
N HIS A 608 2.81 21.70 -16.17
CA HIS A 608 1.86 21.51 -15.08
C HIS A 608 2.63 21.17 -13.81
N ASN A 609 2.00 21.42 -12.65
CA ASN A 609 2.49 20.86 -11.42
C ASN A 609 2.16 19.36 -11.38
N TRP A 610 2.95 18.58 -10.64
CA TRP A 610 2.82 17.12 -10.58
C TRP A 610 1.46 16.63 -10.01
N VAL A 611 0.70 17.52 -9.37
CA VAL A 611 -0.65 17.26 -8.81
C VAL A 611 -1.79 17.74 -9.71
N HIS A 612 -1.48 18.28 -10.89
CA HIS A 612 -2.50 18.72 -11.82
C HIS A 612 -3.28 17.50 -12.33
N LYS A 613 -4.60 17.62 -12.34
CA LYS A 613 -5.54 16.59 -12.78
C LYS A 613 -6.66 17.27 -13.55
N ASP A 614 -7.01 16.81 -14.74
CA ASP A 614 -8.25 17.19 -15.42
C ASP A 614 -8.91 15.97 -16.07
N TYR A 615 -10.18 16.10 -16.46
CA TYR A 615 -10.99 15.00 -17.02
C TYR A 615 -10.34 14.28 -18.22
N SER A 616 -9.44 14.95 -18.95
CA SER A 616 -8.80 14.45 -20.17
C SER A 616 -7.38 13.94 -19.95
N GLN A 617 -6.86 13.91 -18.72
CA GLN A 617 -5.53 13.36 -18.40
C GLN A 617 -5.64 11.88 -18.08
N LEU A 618 -5.82 11.08 -19.13
CA LEU A 618 -5.99 9.64 -19.01
C LEU A 618 -4.64 8.93 -19.07
N PHE A 619 -4.57 7.74 -18.47
CA PHE A 619 -3.35 6.96 -18.42
C PHE A 619 -3.53 5.61 -19.12
N ALA A 620 -2.85 5.41 -20.25
CA ALA A 620 -2.63 4.10 -20.85
C ALA A 620 -1.15 3.73 -20.63
N PRO A 621 -0.81 2.74 -19.78
CA PRO A 621 0.59 2.43 -19.52
C PRO A 621 1.26 1.65 -20.66
N LEU A 622 2.58 1.72 -20.73
CA LEU A 622 3.41 0.69 -21.36
C LEU A 622 3.96 -0.28 -20.31
N ALA A 623 4.23 -1.52 -20.72
CA ALA A 623 4.92 -2.47 -19.86
C ALA A 623 6.42 -2.12 -19.80
N ARG A 624 7.03 -2.27 -18.62
CA ARG A 624 8.46 -2.00 -18.42
C ARG A 624 9.37 -2.94 -19.21
N LYS A 625 8.93 -4.19 -19.42
CA LYS A 625 9.65 -5.20 -20.21
C LYS A 625 9.21 -5.15 -21.67
N ALA A 626 10.19 -5.12 -22.57
CA ALA A 626 10.03 -5.09 -24.02
C ALA A 626 11.09 -5.96 -24.71
N LEU A 627 11.04 -6.06 -26.04
CA LEU A 627 12.10 -6.64 -26.85
C LEU A 627 12.80 -5.55 -27.66
N LYS A 628 14.10 -5.70 -27.88
CA LYS A 628 14.90 -4.93 -28.84
C LYS A 628 15.62 -5.91 -29.74
N ASN A 629 15.29 -5.91 -31.04
CA ASN A 629 15.80 -6.89 -32.00
C ASN A 629 15.64 -8.35 -31.52
N GLY A 630 14.49 -8.65 -30.91
CA GLY A 630 14.17 -9.97 -30.36
C GLY A 630 14.77 -10.29 -28.98
N GLN A 631 15.62 -9.42 -28.42
CA GLN A 631 16.22 -9.64 -27.10
C GLN A 631 15.46 -8.90 -25.99
N PRO A 632 15.19 -9.51 -24.83
CA PRO A 632 14.53 -8.85 -23.72
C PRO A 632 15.32 -7.66 -23.18
N VAL A 633 14.64 -6.54 -22.94
CA VAL A 633 15.19 -5.32 -22.36
C VAL A 633 14.29 -4.74 -21.28
N ASP A 634 14.89 -3.99 -20.35
CA ASP A 634 14.18 -3.13 -19.42
C ASP A 634 14.13 -1.71 -19.98
N LEU A 635 12.92 -1.22 -20.30
CA LEU A 635 12.76 0.08 -20.93
C LEU A 635 13.21 1.23 -20.03
N LEU A 636 13.13 1.11 -18.71
CA LEU A 636 13.62 2.17 -17.82
C LEU A 636 15.15 2.32 -17.95
N ASP A 637 15.86 1.20 -18.06
CA ASP A 637 17.32 1.22 -18.20
C ASP A 637 17.79 1.63 -19.61
N GLU A 638 17.02 1.34 -20.67
CA GLU A 638 17.27 1.89 -22.02
C GLU A 638 17.02 3.41 -22.04
N LEU A 639 15.88 3.87 -21.53
CA LEU A 639 15.53 5.29 -21.44
C LEU A 639 16.51 6.08 -20.56
N ALA A 640 17.05 5.47 -19.49
CA ALA A 640 18.06 6.07 -18.62
C ALA A 640 19.38 6.34 -19.34
N ARG A 641 19.81 5.41 -20.22
CA ARG A 641 21.02 5.56 -21.04
C ARG A 641 20.82 6.48 -22.24
N GLY A 642 19.57 6.71 -22.63
CA GLY A 642 19.20 7.39 -23.86
C GLY A 642 19.06 6.38 -24.99
N CYS A 643 17.89 6.40 -25.63
CA CYS A 643 17.57 5.48 -26.73
C CYS A 643 16.58 6.10 -27.71
N GLU A 644 16.30 5.38 -28.78
CA GLU A 644 15.42 5.78 -29.89
C GLU A 644 13.94 5.92 -29.48
N LEU A 645 13.56 5.36 -28.33
CA LEU A 645 12.23 5.54 -27.73
C LEU A 645 12.10 6.87 -26.98
N GLY A 646 13.16 7.68 -26.91
CA GLY A 646 13.22 8.90 -26.12
C GLY A 646 14.22 8.78 -24.96
N GLY A 647 14.82 9.90 -24.55
CA GLY A 647 15.82 9.93 -23.48
C GLY A 647 17.03 10.81 -23.82
N PRO A 648 18.10 10.80 -22.99
CA PRO A 648 18.14 10.16 -21.67
C PRO A 648 17.14 10.78 -20.69
N LEU A 649 16.65 9.99 -19.73
CA LEU A 649 15.78 10.48 -18.66
C LEU A 649 16.57 11.31 -17.64
N PRO A 650 15.93 12.32 -17.00
CA PRO A 650 16.52 13.00 -15.87
C PRO A 650 16.81 12.02 -14.71
N PRO A 651 17.97 12.13 -14.01
CA PRO A 651 18.33 11.25 -12.90
C PRO A 651 17.26 11.15 -11.81
N TRP A 652 16.64 12.27 -11.45
CA TRP A 652 15.59 12.33 -10.43
C TRP A 652 14.35 11.50 -10.80
N LEU A 653 14.03 11.40 -12.10
CA LEU A 653 12.86 10.65 -12.58
C LEU A 653 13.15 9.15 -12.61
N ILE A 654 14.39 8.77 -12.95
CA ILE A 654 14.87 7.38 -12.86
C ILE A 654 14.79 6.90 -11.41
N GLU A 655 15.25 7.69 -10.46
CA GLU A 655 15.18 7.36 -9.03
C GLU A 655 13.73 7.15 -8.54
N ARG A 656 12.78 7.95 -9.04
CA ARG A 656 11.36 7.86 -8.67
C ARG A 656 10.63 6.65 -9.25
N LEU A 657 11.07 6.17 -10.42
CA LEU A 657 10.49 5.01 -11.12
C LEU A 657 11.16 3.68 -10.70
N ARG A 658 12.26 3.76 -9.95
CA ARG A 658 12.89 2.61 -9.28
C ARG A 658 12.28 2.40 -7.88
#